data_AF-A0A945B5Z7-F1
#
_entry.id   AF-A0A945B5Z7-F1
#
_cell.length_a   1.000
_cell.length_b   1.000
_cell.length_c   1.000
_cell.angle_alpha   90.00
_cell.angle_beta   90.00
_cell.angle_gamma   90.00
#
_symmetry.space_group_name_H-M   'P 1'
#
loop_
_entity.id
_entity.type
_entity.pdbx_description
1 polymer ?
#
loop_
_entity_poly.entity_id
_entity_poly.type
_entity_poly.pdbx_seq_one_letter_code
_entity_poly.pdbx_strand_id
1 'polypeptide(L)'
;MPNRFHQWIAVHSAWLLAITATFTLLALIQLIDFQNGSLRLSIDPSLDAVSTQSQADRDYEDLIRLRFGNREPIMVVLQTNDIYTLESLTQLDRLSRALAALDGVESVSSLTSTTIPRLENGNLYYSRVTPESLLNPELPEQLRKSTENNPLITGQLVSRDGKSSVILVHPQPMSELQILQSRLAERILHTADKEKINGGNVLVTGSPVIRSEISDSVARQLSSVVPAIILVITALLALAFRTIRGVLLPLATITIALIWILATLSFLGRPINLITALVPPFIITMGLAYCAHVLTEYEHLIRTNTHINPIDRIIDLLREVSVPAMVTGLTTIAGLLALLLNEQQSMIEFAWASALGTAYLMILIQTFVPAVLRFIKPTSKENALPASTLFEETGNRLSRYDQKRRPFILWIATGSFILSLILASNIEIGDVFVGLFPADSRVRIDYEAANLAMGGVNPIDISIEGSSSDVFTDPKILRELDILQNWLLLQPEVGAVNGVTDHVKMLNRYLADDPEGGIPESRDAIRQMLFVGEGKLLRGVINIDRSATLIHIRLTVDDTSKIGKFIDRLNTQLNQLPTGLSTRLTGGAVVMTESVRQATTGQLMSVGLALVLIYLCLSIQFMSLKVGLLATLPTALQTAIYFGILGLLGVRLNPTSVLVECLVLGLAIDDTIHYLARFASAAKRSGSEVVAAKKALHAVLRPVTLTKAILALGFLTLVTGDLNSQALFGWLAALTLFFTWIVDIFVTPAFMSGIRIVSLWDTLRLNLGDRIQETIPLFKGLTQRQARIFALMSNLHTIPANTRLITEGDGAGSIYVVIDGELSVYIGNGEDKIKLAEMKRGDVVGEGGYFGQRRSASVDTLTASRLLRFDNEDQERLCVAYPSIASRVFLSLNQLQAQRLVESRSNDQNRRDRRKGDKRNKDNSTSFDSELH
;
A
#
# COMPACT_ATOMS: atom_id res chain seq x y z
N MET A 1 -16.29 22.25 19.30
CA MET A 1 -15.03 22.53 18.56
C MET A 1 -15.20 22.60 17.04
N PRO A 2 -15.79 21.63 16.31
CA PRO A 2 -15.76 21.65 14.82
C PRO A 2 -16.47 22.85 14.17
N ASN A 3 -17.58 23.34 14.75
CA ASN A 3 -18.28 24.50 14.19
C ASN A 3 -17.45 25.79 14.13
N ARG A 4 -16.54 26.03 15.08
CA ARG A 4 -15.68 27.22 15.06
C ARG A 4 -14.60 27.13 13.99
N PHE A 5 -14.04 25.94 13.78
CA PHE A 5 -13.04 25.69 12.75
C PHE A 5 -13.64 25.83 11.34
N HIS A 6 -14.82 25.25 11.10
CA HIS A 6 -15.49 25.36 9.80
C HIS A 6 -15.88 26.81 9.47
N GLN A 7 -16.38 27.55 10.47
CA GLN A 7 -16.64 28.99 10.34
C GLN A 7 -15.37 29.77 10.02
N TRP A 8 -14.26 29.46 10.69
CA TRP A 8 -12.99 30.14 10.43
C TRP A 8 -12.50 29.92 8.99
N ILE A 9 -12.55 28.70 8.47
CA ILE A 9 -12.19 28.37 7.08
C ILE A 9 -13.08 29.13 6.08
N ALA A 10 -14.39 29.15 6.31
CA ALA A 10 -15.35 29.79 5.42
C ALA A 10 -15.17 31.33 5.39
N VAL A 11 -14.77 31.94 6.51
CA VAL A 11 -14.53 33.39 6.60
C VAL A 11 -13.15 33.78 6.03
N HIS A 12 -12.10 33.01 6.33
CA HIS A 12 -10.70 33.35 5.99
C HIS A 12 -10.20 32.70 4.68
N SER A 13 -11.11 32.32 3.78
CA SER A 13 -10.77 31.59 2.55
C SER A 13 -9.72 32.29 1.68
N ALA A 14 -9.73 33.62 1.58
CA ALA A 14 -8.71 34.36 0.81
C ALA A 14 -7.29 34.20 1.39
N TRP A 15 -7.17 34.25 2.72
CA TRP A 15 -5.90 34.01 3.42
C TRP A 15 -5.41 32.58 3.22
N LEU A 16 -6.31 31.60 3.27
CA LEU A 16 -5.97 30.20 3.00
C LEU A 16 -5.42 30.02 1.58
N LEU A 17 -6.06 30.62 0.57
CA LEU A 17 -5.56 30.56 -0.80
C LEU A 17 -4.19 31.21 -0.95
N ALA A 18 -3.94 32.35 -0.29
CA ALA A 18 -2.63 33.01 -0.29
C ALA A 18 -1.55 32.15 0.37
N ILE A 19 -1.85 31.49 1.50
CA ILE A 19 -0.93 30.56 2.17
C ILE A 19 -0.62 29.36 1.27
N THR A 20 -1.65 28.72 0.69
CA THR A 20 -1.47 27.60 -0.24
C THR A 20 -0.63 28.00 -1.45
N ALA A 21 -0.90 29.17 -2.05
CA ALA A 21 -0.12 29.69 -3.18
C ALA A 21 1.34 29.95 -2.80
N THR A 22 1.58 30.56 -1.63
CA THR A 22 2.93 30.87 -1.14
C THR A 22 3.74 29.59 -0.90
N PHE A 23 3.14 28.61 -0.21
CA PHE A 23 3.81 27.32 0.04
C PHE A 23 4.06 26.56 -1.27
N THR A 24 3.13 26.61 -2.23
CA THR A 24 3.31 26.01 -3.56
C THR A 24 4.43 26.70 -4.34
N LEU A 25 4.56 28.03 -4.24
CA LEU A 25 5.66 28.77 -4.86
C LEU A 25 7.01 28.38 -4.25
N LEU A 26 7.10 28.27 -2.93
CA LEU A 26 8.31 27.79 -2.24
C LEU A 26 8.67 26.36 -2.65
N ALA A 27 7.68 25.47 -2.76
CA ALA A 27 7.87 24.11 -3.23
C ALA A 27 8.37 24.07 -4.68
N LEU A 28 7.83 24.92 -5.57
CA LEU A 28 8.32 25.04 -6.95
C LEU A 28 9.77 25.54 -7.02
N ILE A 29 10.13 26.52 -6.20
CA ILE A 29 11.50 27.04 -6.10
C ILE A 29 12.47 25.94 -5.65
N GLN A 30 12.05 25.09 -4.71
CA GLN A 30 12.85 23.96 -4.25
C GLN A 30 13.00 22.88 -5.34
N LEU A 31 11.94 22.64 -6.11
CA LEU A 31 11.88 21.55 -7.09
C LEU A 31 12.64 21.88 -8.40
N ILE A 32 12.71 23.15 -8.80
CA ILE A 32 13.30 23.58 -10.07
C ILE A 32 14.73 24.09 -9.84
N ASP A 33 15.69 23.57 -10.61
CA ASP A 33 17.02 24.15 -10.66
C ASP A 33 17.08 25.29 -11.67
N PHE A 34 17.05 26.54 -11.20
CA PHE A 34 17.03 27.72 -12.07
C PHE A 34 18.31 27.91 -12.91
N GLN A 35 19.41 27.22 -12.58
CA GLN A 35 20.65 27.30 -13.37
C GLN A 35 20.55 26.50 -14.66
N ASN A 36 19.98 25.29 -14.60
CA ASN A 36 19.96 24.34 -15.71
C ASN A 36 18.55 24.14 -16.31
N GLY A 37 17.51 24.70 -15.67
CA GLY A 37 16.10 24.51 -16.06
C GLY A 37 15.57 23.09 -15.80
N SER A 38 16.36 22.23 -15.17
CA SER A 38 16.01 20.84 -14.85
C SER A 38 15.31 20.73 -13.49
N LEU A 39 14.52 19.68 -13.31
CA LEU A 39 13.98 19.32 -12.00
C LEU A 39 15.13 18.80 -11.10
N ARG A 40 15.17 19.23 -9.85
CA ARG A 40 16.09 18.73 -8.80
C ARG A 40 15.63 17.37 -8.26
N LEU A 41 15.40 16.43 -9.15
CA LEU A 41 15.02 15.05 -8.82
C LEU A 41 16.16 14.14 -9.26
N SER A 42 16.77 13.43 -8.32
CA SER A 42 17.64 12.31 -8.62
C SER A 42 16.79 11.09 -8.93
N ILE A 43 17.16 10.35 -9.97
CA ILE A 43 16.62 9.02 -10.26
C ILE A 43 17.71 8.02 -9.86
N ASP A 44 17.37 7.10 -8.98
CA ASP A 44 18.25 6.01 -8.58
C ASP A 44 17.70 4.69 -9.13
N PRO A 45 18.26 4.20 -10.24
CA PRO A 45 17.86 2.95 -10.86
C PRO A 45 18.59 1.73 -10.28
N SER A 46 19.42 1.94 -9.25
CA SER A 46 20.22 0.87 -8.66
C SER A 46 19.35 -0.26 -8.11
N LEU A 47 19.84 -1.49 -8.26
CA LEU A 47 19.30 -2.62 -7.50
C LEU A 47 19.57 -2.45 -6.01
N ASP A 48 20.48 -1.55 -5.62
CA ASP A 48 20.84 -1.25 -4.24
C ASP A 48 19.71 -0.54 -3.50
N ALA A 49 18.91 0.28 -4.21
CA ALA A 49 17.67 0.84 -3.68
C ALA A 49 16.64 -0.26 -3.36
N VAL A 50 16.65 -1.35 -4.13
CA VAL A 50 15.78 -2.51 -4.00
C VAL A 50 16.39 -3.56 -3.05
N SER A 51 17.68 -3.45 -2.73
CA SER A 51 18.41 -4.39 -1.87
C SER A 51 18.00 -4.26 -0.41
N THR A 52 17.83 -5.40 0.26
CA THR A 52 17.63 -5.48 1.71
C THR A 52 18.94 -5.65 2.50
N GLN A 53 20.09 -5.61 1.81
CA GLN A 53 21.39 -5.80 2.43
C GLN A 53 21.66 -4.79 3.56
N SER A 54 22.16 -5.33 4.68
CA SER A 54 22.64 -4.51 5.79
C SER A 54 23.87 -3.72 5.38
N GLN A 55 24.19 -2.66 6.13
CA GLN A 55 25.42 -1.90 5.88
C GLN A 55 26.67 -2.81 5.95
N ALA A 56 26.68 -3.78 6.87
CA ALA A 56 27.78 -4.74 6.99
C ALA A 56 27.90 -5.68 5.78
N ASP A 57 26.80 -5.92 5.06
CA ASP A 57 26.80 -6.74 3.85
C ASP A 57 27.41 -5.96 2.68
N ARG A 58 27.06 -4.66 2.58
CA ARG A 58 27.63 -3.75 1.57
C ARG A 58 29.13 -3.51 1.82
N ASP A 59 29.51 -3.25 3.07
CA ASP A 59 30.92 -3.08 3.45
C ASP A 59 31.73 -4.36 3.14
N TYR A 60 31.10 -5.53 3.31
CA TYR A 60 31.70 -6.80 2.94
C TYR A 60 31.85 -6.95 1.42
N GLU A 61 30.83 -6.61 0.63
CA GLU A 61 30.94 -6.61 -0.83
C GLU A 61 32.03 -5.65 -1.33
N ASP A 62 32.16 -4.47 -0.71
CA ASP A 62 33.23 -3.51 -1.03
C ASP A 62 34.62 -4.08 -0.70
N LEU A 63 34.77 -4.74 0.45
CA LEU A 63 36.01 -5.43 0.82
C LEU A 63 36.36 -6.55 -0.19
N ILE A 64 35.35 -7.28 -0.62
CA ILE A 64 35.45 -8.37 -1.60
C ILE A 64 35.80 -7.81 -2.99
N ARG A 65 35.24 -6.66 -3.40
CA ARG A 65 35.65 -5.91 -4.60
C ARG A 65 37.10 -5.42 -4.52
N LEU A 66 37.53 -4.91 -3.36
CA LEU A 66 38.91 -4.45 -3.16
C LEU A 66 39.92 -5.60 -3.23
N ARG A 67 39.60 -6.76 -2.65
CA ARG A 67 40.52 -7.92 -2.59
C ARG A 67 40.69 -8.61 -3.95
N PHE A 68 39.63 -8.68 -4.77
CA PHE A 68 39.62 -9.51 -5.99
C PHE A 68 39.22 -8.76 -7.29
N GLY A 69 38.99 -7.44 -7.24
CA GLY A 69 38.64 -6.61 -8.40
C GLY A 69 37.13 -6.47 -8.65
N ASN A 70 36.78 -5.72 -9.71
CA ASN A 70 35.39 -5.40 -10.07
C ASN A 70 34.69 -6.58 -10.79
N ARG A 71 33.52 -6.98 -10.28
CA ARG A 71 33.01 -8.37 -10.42
C ARG A 71 31.81 -8.58 -11.33
N GLU A 72 31.13 -7.51 -11.71
CA GLU A 72 29.97 -7.60 -12.60
C GLU A 72 30.35 -7.04 -13.97
N PRO A 73 31.06 -7.83 -14.82
CA PRO A 73 31.43 -7.36 -16.14
C PRO A 73 30.18 -7.15 -16.99
N ILE A 74 30.25 -6.18 -17.90
CA ILE A 74 29.33 -6.11 -19.02
C ILE A 74 29.73 -7.22 -19.99
N MET A 75 28.75 -8.02 -20.37
CA MET A 75 28.97 -9.23 -21.13
C MET A 75 28.53 -9.01 -22.58
N VAL A 76 29.49 -9.01 -23.49
CA VAL A 76 29.24 -8.85 -24.94
C VAL A 76 29.49 -10.19 -25.61
N VAL A 77 28.44 -10.84 -26.12
CA VAL A 77 28.52 -12.16 -26.75
C VAL A 77 28.51 -12.02 -28.27
N LEU A 78 29.54 -12.54 -28.91
CA LEU A 78 29.61 -12.69 -30.37
C LEU A 78 29.12 -14.09 -30.74
N GLN A 79 28.00 -14.16 -31.46
CA GLN A 79 27.47 -15.41 -32.01
C GLN A 79 27.84 -15.57 -33.48
N THR A 80 28.38 -16.74 -33.82
CA THR A 80 28.81 -17.12 -35.17
C THR A 80 28.46 -18.59 -35.44
N ASN A 81 28.74 -19.10 -36.64
CA ASN A 81 28.64 -20.54 -36.91
C ASN A 81 29.80 -21.34 -36.27
N ASP A 82 30.98 -20.72 -36.19
CA ASP A 82 32.19 -21.26 -35.60
C ASP A 82 33.13 -20.11 -35.21
N ILE A 83 33.47 -20.02 -33.92
CA ILE A 83 34.34 -18.97 -33.41
C ILE A 83 35.80 -19.17 -33.83
N TYR A 84 36.21 -20.41 -34.12
CA TYR A 84 37.57 -20.74 -34.53
C TYR A 84 37.75 -20.60 -36.05
N THR A 85 37.21 -19.53 -36.63
CA THR A 85 37.52 -19.12 -38.01
C THR A 85 38.32 -17.82 -37.97
N LEU A 86 39.12 -17.59 -39.00
CA LEU A 86 39.93 -16.37 -39.08
C LEU A 86 39.06 -15.11 -39.08
N GLU A 87 37.91 -15.17 -39.73
CA GLU A 87 36.92 -14.08 -39.78
C GLU A 87 36.35 -13.80 -38.39
N SER A 88 35.84 -14.83 -37.70
CA SER A 88 35.29 -14.70 -36.34
C SER A 88 36.33 -14.19 -35.34
N LEU A 89 37.55 -14.72 -35.37
CA LEU A 89 38.63 -14.28 -34.47
C LEU A 89 39.06 -12.84 -34.75
N THR A 90 39.10 -12.43 -36.03
CA THR A 90 39.40 -11.05 -36.40
C THR A 90 38.31 -10.09 -35.93
N GLN A 91 37.05 -10.48 -36.08
CA GLN A 91 35.91 -9.71 -35.59
C GLN A 91 35.95 -9.59 -34.05
N LEU A 92 36.20 -10.70 -33.35
CA LEU A 92 36.30 -10.73 -31.89
C LEU A 92 37.43 -9.83 -31.38
N ASP A 93 38.61 -9.90 -31.98
CA ASP A 93 39.74 -9.03 -31.61
C ASP A 93 39.48 -7.54 -31.90
N ARG A 94 38.88 -7.22 -33.05
CA ARG A 94 38.49 -5.84 -33.38
C ARG A 94 37.50 -5.27 -32.36
N LEU A 95 36.45 -6.03 -32.03
CA LEU A 95 35.45 -5.62 -31.05
C LEU A 95 36.07 -5.50 -29.64
N SER A 96 36.89 -6.46 -29.22
CA SER A 96 37.60 -6.40 -27.92
C SER A 96 38.48 -5.15 -27.80
N ARG A 97 39.22 -4.78 -28.85
CA ARG A 97 40.05 -3.56 -28.87
C ARG A 97 39.21 -2.28 -28.88
N ALA A 98 38.12 -2.25 -29.64
CA ALA A 98 37.21 -1.11 -29.68
C ALA A 98 36.56 -0.86 -28.31
N LEU A 99 36.13 -1.92 -27.63
CA LEU A 99 35.56 -1.85 -26.28
C LEU A 99 36.62 -1.44 -25.24
N ALA A 100 37.85 -1.96 -25.33
CA ALA A 100 38.94 -1.60 -24.42
C ALA A 100 39.39 -0.13 -24.55
N ALA A 101 39.17 0.49 -25.71
CA ALA A 101 39.49 1.90 -25.95
C ALA A 101 38.43 2.88 -25.43
N LEU A 102 37.28 2.38 -24.94
CA LEU A 102 36.24 3.23 -24.38
C LEU A 102 36.69 3.81 -23.03
N ASP A 103 36.63 5.14 -22.92
CA ASP A 103 36.78 5.83 -21.63
C ASP A 103 35.77 5.29 -20.59
N GLY A 104 36.23 5.00 -19.37
CA GLY A 104 35.47 4.31 -18.32
C GLY A 104 35.60 2.78 -18.29
N VAL A 105 36.30 2.16 -19.24
CA VAL A 105 36.65 0.72 -19.21
C VAL A 105 38.02 0.53 -18.57
N GLU A 106 38.13 -0.37 -17.59
CA GLU A 106 39.40 -0.74 -16.94
C GLU A 106 40.13 -1.81 -17.75
N SER A 107 39.41 -2.87 -18.12
CA SER A 107 39.97 -3.99 -18.86
C SER A 107 38.92 -4.79 -19.61
N VAL A 108 39.38 -5.56 -20.59
CA VAL A 108 38.55 -6.44 -21.41
C VAL A 108 39.16 -7.83 -21.49
N SER A 109 38.37 -8.85 -21.15
CA SER A 109 38.76 -10.26 -21.18
C SER A 109 37.94 -11.01 -22.23
N SER A 110 38.62 -11.66 -23.17
CA SER A 110 38.01 -12.40 -24.29
C SER A 110 38.99 -13.46 -24.78
N LEU A 111 38.57 -14.33 -25.69
CA LEU A 111 39.46 -15.33 -26.29
C LEU A 111 40.71 -14.70 -26.96
N THR A 112 40.58 -13.48 -27.50
CA THR A 112 41.67 -12.78 -28.20
C THR A 112 42.45 -11.81 -27.32
N SER A 113 41.82 -11.26 -26.27
CA SER A 113 42.48 -10.32 -25.36
C SER A 113 43.17 -10.98 -24.16
N THR A 114 42.78 -12.21 -23.81
CA THR A 114 43.34 -12.96 -22.67
C THR A 114 44.60 -13.72 -23.07
N THR A 115 45.54 -13.84 -22.14
CA THR A 115 46.75 -14.63 -22.30
C THR A 115 46.45 -16.09 -22.05
N ILE A 116 46.63 -16.94 -23.08
CA ILE A 116 46.38 -18.38 -23.04
C ILE A 116 47.70 -19.10 -22.76
N PRO A 117 47.79 -19.88 -21.66
CA PRO A 117 48.94 -20.73 -21.40
C PRO A 117 48.99 -21.88 -22.43
N ARG A 118 50.18 -22.13 -22.99
CA ARG A 118 50.44 -23.16 -24.00
C ARG A 118 51.73 -23.88 -23.66
N LEU A 119 51.75 -25.21 -23.87
CA LEU A 119 52.96 -26.00 -23.73
C LEU A 119 53.60 -26.20 -25.10
N GLU A 120 54.88 -25.87 -25.21
CA GLU A 120 55.67 -26.15 -26.41
C GLU A 120 57.03 -26.71 -25.95
N ASN A 121 57.37 -27.93 -26.36
CA ASN A 121 58.63 -28.60 -26.00
C ASN A 121 58.95 -28.65 -24.48
N GLY A 122 57.93 -28.83 -23.63
CA GLY A 122 58.10 -28.92 -22.16
C GLY A 122 58.24 -27.58 -21.44
N ASN A 123 58.15 -26.45 -22.14
CA ASN A 123 58.14 -25.11 -21.55
C ASN A 123 56.73 -24.49 -21.61
N LEU A 124 56.36 -23.79 -20.55
CA LEU A 124 55.12 -23.02 -20.47
C LEU A 124 55.31 -21.66 -21.17
N TYR A 125 54.61 -21.48 -22.28
CA TYR A 125 54.52 -20.23 -23.01
C TYR A 125 53.17 -19.55 -22.78
N TYR A 126 53.17 -18.24 -22.83
CA TYR A 126 51.97 -17.42 -22.74
C TYR A 126 51.72 -16.81 -24.11
N SER A 127 50.66 -17.27 -24.78
CA SER A 127 50.27 -16.78 -26.10
C SER A 127 49.06 -15.87 -26.00
N ARG A 128 49.08 -14.75 -26.73
CA ARG A 128 47.92 -13.87 -26.89
C ARG A 128 47.66 -13.75 -28.39
N VAL A 129 46.40 -13.71 -28.79
CA VAL A 129 46.05 -13.44 -30.18
C VAL A 129 46.42 -11.99 -30.47
N THR A 130 47.34 -11.78 -31.41
CA THR A 130 47.71 -10.46 -31.90
C THR A 130 47.23 -10.27 -33.34
N PRO A 131 47.12 -9.01 -33.82
CA PRO A 131 46.81 -8.74 -35.23
C PRO A 131 47.74 -9.47 -36.20
N GLU A 132 49.02 -9.64 -35.86
CA GLU A 132 49.98 -10.41 -36.68
C GLU A 132 49.67 -11.92 -36.66
N SER A 133 49.28 -12.48 -35.51
CA SER A 133 48.93 -13.90 -35.43
C SER A 133 47.67 -14.24 -36.24
N LEU A 134 46.75 -13.28 -36.41
CA LEU A 134 45.56 -13.42 -37.25
C LEU A 134 45.87 -13.45 -38.75
N LEU A 135 47.13 -13.26 -39.15
CA LEU A 135 47.59 -13.49 -40.52
C LEU A 135 48.04 -14.94 -40.74
N ASN A 136 48.21 -15.74 -39.67
CA ASN A 136 48.63 -17.13 -39.76
C ASN A 136 47.42 -18.06 -40.01
N PRO A 137 47.37 -18.79 -41.14
CA PRO A 137 46.26 -19.68 -41.44
C PRO A 137 46.15 -20.90 -40.50
N GLU A 138 47.21 -21.28 -39.79
CA GLU A 138 47.17 -22.39 -38.82
C GLU A 138 46.65 -21.99 -37.44
N LEU A 139 46.56 -20.69 -37.15
CA LEU A 139 46.16 -20.17 -35.84
C LEU A 139 44.83 -20.76 -35.34
N PRO A 140 43.75 -20.87 -36.14
CA PRO A 140 42.45 -21.29 -35.60
C PRO A 140 42.44 -22.74 -35.10
N GLU A 141 43.08 -23.67 -35.83
CA GLU A 141 43.24 -25.07 -35.41
C GLU A 141 44.13 -25.20 -34.18
N GLN A 142 45.19 -24.42 -34.11
CA GLN A 142 46.08 -24.38 -32.94
C GLN A 142 45.36 -23.86 -31.70
N LEU A 143 44.58 -22.77 -31.84
CA LEU A 143 43.74 -22.22 -30.78
C LEU A 143 42.73 -23.26 -30.31
N ARG A 144 41.97 -23.87 -31.22
CA ARG A 144 40.99 -24.91 -30.90
C ARG A 144 41.60 -26.01 -30.04
N LYS A 145 42.75 -26.58 -30.45
CA LYS A 145 43.43 -27.63 -29.67
C LYS A 145 43.89 -27.16 -28.30
N SER A 146 44.32 -25.90 -28.17
CA SER A 146 44.79 -25.34 -26.90
C SER A 146 43.65 -24.99 -25.93
N THR A 147 42.44 -24.78 -26.42
CA THR A 147 41.29 -24.31 -25.64
C THR A 147 40.29 -25.41 -25.29
N GLU A 148 40.16 -26.45 -26.14
CA GLU A 148 39.14 -27.51 -26.01
C GLU A 148 39.18 -28.24 -24.65
N ASN A 149 40.38 -28.41 -24.07
CA ASN A 149 40.58 -29.04 -22.76
C ASN A 149 40.93 -28.05 -21.63
N ASN A 150 40.77 -26.73 -21.87
CA ASN A 150 41.08 -25.72 -20.88
C ASN A 150 39.81 -25.26 -20.15
N PRO A 151 39.63 -25.61 -18.85
CA PRO A 151 38.44 -25.27 -18.08
C PRO A 151 38.27 -23.76 -17.83
N LEU A 152 39.34 -22.97 -17.99
CA LEU A 152 39.30 -21.52 -17.86
C LEU A 152 38.82 -20.82 -19.15
N ILE A 153 38.73 -21.53 -20.27
CA ILE A 153 38.33 -20.99 -21.57
C ILE A 153 37.02 -21.62 -22.04
N THR A 154 36.97 -22.94 -22.18
CA THR A 154 35.78 -23.63 -22.67
C THR A 154 34.70 -23.65 -21.59
N GLY A 155 33.52 -23.13 -21.94
CA GLY A 155 32.41 -22.89 -21.02
C GLY A 155 32.48 -21.56 -20.28
N GLN A 156 33.61 -20.83 -20.31
CA GLN A 156 33.78 -19.52 -19.66
C GLN A 156 33.89 -18.38 -20.66
N LEU A 157 34.87 -18.43 -21.58
CA LEU A 157 35.09 -17.43 -22.63
C LEU A 157 34.54 -17.86 -24.00
N VAL A 158 34.38 -19.16 -24.21
CA VAL A 158 33.85 -19.76 -25.44
C VAL A 158 32.77 -20.78 -25.05
N SER A 159 31.66 -20.81 -25.79
CA SER A 159 30.61 -21.80 -25.58
C SER A 159 31.13 -23.22 -25.85
N ARG A 160 30.54 -24.23 -25.20
CA ARG A 160 30.98 -25.64 -25.35
C ARG A 160 30.84 -26.18 -26.78
N ASP A 161 29.92 -25.61 -27.56
CA ASP A 161 29.72 -25.95 -28.97
C ASP A 161 30.64 -25.17 -29.93
N GLY A 162 31.47 -24.25 -29.42
CA GLY A 162 32.39 -23.43 -30.21
C GLY A 162 31.74 -22.37 -31.08
N LYS A 163 30.43 -22.11 -30.93
CA LYS A 163 29.68 -21.17 -31.80
C LYS A 163 29.66 -19.74 -31.28
N SER A 164 29.85 -19.55 -29.97
CA SER A 164 29.75 -18.25 -29.30
C SER A 164 31.00 -17.98 -28.47
N SER A 165 31.40 -16.70 -28.41
CA SER A 165 32.43 -16.26 -27.47
C SER A 165 32.02 -14.96 -26.79
N VAL A 166 32.44 -14.81 -25.56
CA VAL A 166 32.13 -13.67 -24.71
C VAL A 166 33.34 -12.75 -24.57
N ILE A 167 33.05 -11.46 -24.58
CA ILE A 167 33.92 -10.38 -24.19
C ILE A 167 33.38 -9.83 -22.86
N LEU A 168 34.15 -10.02 -21.79
CA LEU A 168 33.88 -9.48 -20.46
C LEU A 168 34.53 -8.11 -20.35
N VAL A 169 33.70 -7.07 -20.28
CA VAL A 169 34.13 -5.67 -20.17
C VAL A 169 34.02 -5.26 -18.70
N HIS A 170 35.16 -5.02 -18.07
CA HIS A 170 35.22 -4.57 -16.67
C HIS A 170 35.27 -3.05 -16.62
N PRO A 171 34.23 -2.38 -16.09
CA PRO A 171 34.25 -0.93 -15.92
C PRO A 171 35.22 -0.51 -14.82
N GLN A 172 35.75 0.71 -14.93
CA GLN A 172 36.58 1.31 -13.89
C GLN A 172 35.83 1.40 -12.55
N PRO A 173 36.55 1.42 -11.41
CA PRO A 173 35.94 1.60 -10.10
C PRO A 173 35.29 2.99 -10.02
N MET A 174 33.98 3.02 -10.22
CA MET A 174 33.14 4.22 -10.23
C MET A 174 31.90 3.96 -9.39
N SER A 175 31.31 5.00 -8.82
CA SER A 175 29.99 4.85 -8.19
C SER A 175 28.93 4.55 -9.25
N GLU A 176 27.84 3.89 -8.87
CA GLU A 176 26.79 3.55 -9.84
C GLU A 176 26.23 4.78 -10.56
N LEU A 177 26.05 5.88 -9.83
CA LEU A 177 25.60 7.15 -10.40
C LEU A 177 26.56 7.66 -11.49
N GLN A 178 27.87 7.51 -11.29
CA GLN A 178 28.88 7.89 -12.28
C GLN A 178 28.85 6.98 -13.51
N ILE A 179 28.64 5.67 -13.32
CA ILE A 179 28.50 4.72 -14.43
C ILE A 179 27.31 5.10 -15.31
N LEU A 180 26.17 5.43 -14.70
CA LEU A 180 24.97 5.87 -15.42
C LEU A 180 25.20 7.19 -16.15
N GLN A 181 25.81 8.17 -15.48
CA GLN A 181 26.13 9.48 -16.08
C GLN A 181 27.14 9.37 -17.23
N SER A 182 28.07 8.42 -17.16
CA SER A 182 29.06 8.18 -18.23
C SER A 182 28.45 7.58 -19.50
N ARG A 183 27.19 7.11 -19.43
CA ARG A 183 26.49 6.40 -20.51
C ARG A 183 27.32 5.27 -21.12
N LEU A 184 28.11 4.60 -20.28
CA LEU A 184 29.03 3.54 -20.72
C LEU A 184 28.27 2.40 -21.40
N ALA A 185 27.11 1.99 -20.87
CA ALA A 185 26.27 0.95 -21.45
C ALA A 185 25.81 1.32 -22.88
N GLU A 186 25.35 2.55 -23.09
CA GLU A 186 24.93 3.06 -24.41
C GLU A 186 26.10 3.07 -25.41
N ARG A 187 27.29 3.50 -24.96
CA ARG A 187 28.51 3.51 -25.78
C ARG A 187 28.97 2.10 -26.16
N ILE A 188 28.84 1.13 -25.24
CA ILE A 188 29.11 -0.29 -25.52
C ILE A 188 28.11 -0.84 -26.52
N LEU A 189 26.81 -0.60 -26.32
CA LEU A 189 25.74 -1.01 -27.25
C LEU A 189 25.97 -0.45 -28.65
N HIS A 190 26.28 0.84 -28.77
CA HIS A 190 26.56 1.48 -30.05
C HIS A 190 27.83 0.93 -30.72
N THR A 191 28.85 0.59 -29.94
CA THR A 191 30.07 -0.05 -30.45
C THR A 191 29.77 -1.48 -30.95
N ALA A 192 28.96 -2.24 -30.21
CA ALA A 192 28.50 -3.57 -30.59
C ALA A 192 27.62 -3.54 -31.86
N ASP A 193 26.76 -2.54 -32.02
CA ASP A 193 25.87 -2.42 -33.19
C ASP A 193 26.61 -2.11 -34.49
N LYS A 194 27.74 -1.39 -34.43
CA LYS A 194 28.60 -1.17 -35.60
C LYS A 194 29.17 -2.48 -36.14
N GLU A 195 29.38 -3.46 -35.28
CA GLU A 195 29.94 -4.77 -35.62
C GLU A 195 28.89 -5.77 -36.15
N LYS A 196 27.60 -5.57 -35.83
CA LYS A 196 26.48 -6.36 -36.39
C LYS A 196 26.40 -6.32 -37.91
N ILE A 197 26.95 -5.28 -38.55
CA ILE A 197 26.89 -5.05 -40.00
C ILE A 197 27.72 -6.10 -40.79
N ASN A 198 28.63 -6.82 -40.14
CA ASN A 198 29.55 -7.77 -40.77
C ASN A 198 29.21 -9.26 -40.50
N GLY A 199 27.93 -9.63 -40.36
CA GLY A 199 27.49 -11.04 -40.40
C GLY A 199 27.50 -11.83 -39.07
N GLY A 200 27.99 -11.25 -37.98
CA GLY A 200 27.90 -11.81 -36.62
C GLY A 200 26.81 -11.15 -35.78
N ASN A 201 26.03 -11.93 -35.02
CA ASN A 201 25.05 -11.36 -34.09
C ASN A 201 25.75 -11.02 -32.76
N VAL A 202 25.76 -9.74 -32.39
CA VAL A 202 26.38 -9.25 -31.15
C VAL A 202 25.29 -8.98 -30.11
N LEU A 203 25.33 -9.71 -29.01
CA LEU A 203 24.40 -9.57 -27.89
C LEU A 203 25.12 -8.83 -26.75
N VAL A 204 24.42 -7.93 -26.08
CA VAL A 204 24.99 -7.17 -24.96
C VAL A 204 24.12 -7.34 -23.73
N THR A 205 24.71 -7.81 -22.64
CA THR A 205 24.01 -8.05 -21.37
C THR A 205 24.91 -7.76 -20.17
N GLY A 206 24.41 -8.01 -18.97
CA GLY A 206 25.10 -7.78 -17.70
C GLY A 206 24.42 -6.71 -16.84
N SER A 207 24.66 -6.74 -15.53
CA SER A 207 24.00 -5.88 -14.55
C SER A 207 24.07 -4.39 -14.90
N PRO A 208 25.20 -3.81 -15.34
CA PRO A 208 25.25 -2.37 -15.63
C PRO A 208 24.36 -1.94 -16.81
N VAL A 209 24.19 -2.81 -17.82
CA VAL A 209 23.32 -2.55 -18.98
C VAL A 209 21.85 -2.60 -18.54
N ILE A 210 21.48 -3.61 -17.74
CA ILE A 210 20.14 -3.76 -17.18
C ILE A 210 19.79 -2.56 -16.28
N ARG A 211 20.69 -2.14 -15.39
CA ARG A 211 20.49 -0.97 -14.51
C ARG A 211 20.33 0.33 -15.31
N SER A 212 21.12 0.53 -16.38
CA SER A 212 20.95 1.68 -17.27
C SER A 212 19.58 1.70 -17.93
N GLU A 213 19.12 0.57 -18.47
CA GLU A 213 17.80 0.47 -19.10
C GLU A 213 16.66 0.68 -18.11
N ILE A 214 16.78 0.20 -16.86
CA ILE A 214 15.81 0.49 -15.80
C ILE A 214 15.71 2.00 -15.58
N SER A 215 16.84 2.71 -15.50
CA SER A 215 16.88 4.17 -15.34
C SER A 215 16.12 4.90 -16.44
N ASP A 216 16.46 4.58 -17.68
CA ASP A 216 15.89 5.25 -18.83
C ASP A 216 14.40 4.92 -18.97
N SER A 217 14.01 3.66 -18.66
CA SER A 217 12.62 3.24 -18.64
C SER A 217 11.81 3.95 -17.57
N VAL A 218 12.33 4.11 -16.34
CA VAL A 218 11.65 4.88 -15.27
C VAL A 218 11.49 6.34 -15.67
N ALA A 219 12.53 6.96 -16.24
CA ALA A 219 12.47 8.36 -16.70
C ALA A 219 11.43 8.54 -17.83
N ARG A 220 11.47 7.68 -18.85
CA ARG A 220 10.47 7.67 -19.95
C ARG A 220 9.07 7.47 -19.40
N GLN A 221 8.90 6.52 -18.49
CA GLN A 221 7.61 6.22 -17.86
C GLN A 221 7.04 7.42 -17.09
N LEU A 222 7.83 8.11 -16.28
CA LEU A 222 7.36 9.33 -15.60
C LEU A 222 6.93 10.41 -16.60
N SER A 223 7.66 10.55 -17.71
CA SER A 223 7.36 11.56 -18.74
C SER A 223 6.12 11.23 -19.59
N SER A 224 5.78 9.96 -19.78
CA SER A 224 4.65 9.52 -20.62
C SER A 224 3.39 9.19 -19.82
N VAL A 225 3.53 8.48 -18.68
CA VAL A 225 2.40 7.99 -17.89
C VAL A 225 1.74 9.10 -17.09
N VAL A 226 2.49 10.01 -16.46
CA VAL A 226 1.89 11.08 -15.65
C VAL A 226 0.96 11.97 -16.50
N PRO A 227 1.34 12.44 -17.70
CA PRO A 227 0.42 13.13 -18.60
C PRO A 227 -0.76 12.26 -19.06
N ALA A 228 -0.54 10.97 -19.33
CA ALA A 228 -1.62 10.05 -19.71
C ALA A 228 -2.67 9.89 -18.60
N ILE A 229 -2.23 9.74 -17.33
CA ILE A 229 -3.11 9.71 -16.16
C ILE A 229 -3.91 11.01 -16.07
N ILE A 230 -3.24 12.16 -16.18
CA ILE A 230 -3.91 13.48 -16.13
C ILE A 230 -4.95 13.61 -17.25
N LEU A 231 -4.63 13.17 -18.47
CA LEU A 231 -5.55 13.20 -19.61
C LEU A 231 -6.78 12.33 -19.37
N VAL A 232 -6.57 11.08 -18.95
CA VAL A 232 -7.66 10.12 -18.65
C VAL A 232 -8.54 10.66 -17.52
N ILE A 233 -7.94 11.15 -16.43
CA ILE A 233 -8.68 11.74 -15.31
C ILE A 233 -9.45 12.98 -15.74
N THR A 234 -8.83 13.85 -16.55
CA THR A 234 -9.51 15.04 -17.08
C THR A 234 -10.74 14.66 -17.90
N ALA A 235 -10.61 13.66 -18.79
CA ALA A 235 -11.73 13.14 -19.57
C ALA A 235 -12.84 12.55 -18.68
N LEU A 236 -12.47 11.78 -17.65
CA LEU A 236 -13.43 11.16 -16.74
C LEU A 236 -14.12 12.18 -15.84
N LEU A 237 -13.41 13.18 -15.33
CA LEU A 237 -14.00 14.28 -14.58
C LEU A 237 -14.96 15.10 -15.45
N ALA A 238 -14.56 15.38 -16.69
CA ALA A 238 -15.41 16.08 -17.64
C ALA A 238 -16.69 15.28 -17.93
N LEU A 239 -16.59 13.95 -18.02
CA LEU A 239 -17.74 13.08 -18.20
C LEU A 239 -18.63 13.00 -16.94
N ALA A 240 -18.02 12.91 -15.75
CA ALA A 240 -18.70 12.68 -14.48
C ALA A 240 -19.42 13.93 -13.94
N PHE A 241 -18.77 15.10 -14.04
CA PHE A 241 -19.28 16.37 -13.50
C PHE A 241 -19.79 17.34 -14.57
N ARG A 242 -19.34 17.22 -15.83
CA ARG A 242 -19.74 18.08 -16.97
C ARG A 242 -19.67 19.59 -16.71
N THR A 243 -18.85 20.01 -15.75
CA THR A 243 -18.64 21.42 -15.40
C THR A 243 -17.15 21.71 -15.31
N ILE A 244 -16.74 22.89 -15.75
CA ILE A 244 -15.33 23.32 -15.73
C ILE A 244 -14.76 23.26 -14.32
N ARG A 245 -15.53 23.69 -13.32
CA ARG A 245 -15.14 23.61 -11.89
C ARG A 245 -14.97 22.16 -11.41
N GLY A 246 -15.78 21.23 -11.90
CA GLY A 246 -15.70 19.81 -11.56
C GLY A 246 -14.48 19.11 -12.16
N VAL A 247 -13.76 19.78 -13.08
CA VAL A 247 -12.52 19.30 -13.70
C VAL A 247 -11.31 20.04 -13.14
N LEU A 248 -11.32 21.38 -13.19
CA LEU A 248 -10.15 22.18 -12.82
C LEU A 248 -9.86 22.16 -11.32
N LEU A 249 -10.87 22.07 -10.46
CA LEU A 249 -10.64 22.09 -9.01
C LEU A 249 -9.97 20.81 -8.50
N PRO A 250 -10.42 19.59 -8.87
CA PRO A 250 -9.68 18.37 -8.55
C PRO A 250 -8.27 18.38 -9.15
N LEU A 251 -8.14 18.78 -10.42
CA LEU A 251 -6.83 18.80 -11.09
C LEU A 251 -5.85 19.75 -10.38
N ALA A 252 -6.27 20.97 -10.05
CA ALA A 252 -5.45 21.93 -9.31
C ALA A 252 -5.06 21.39 -7.93
N THR A 253 -6.00 20.77 -7.21
CA THR A 253 -5.75 20.19 -5.88
C THR A 253 -4.69 19.08 -5.95
N ILE A 254 -4.82 18.19 -6.92
CA ILE A 254 -3.89 17.09 -7.17
C ILE A 254 -2.51 17.64 -7.58
N THR A 255 -2.45 18.59 -8.51
CA THR A 255 -1.19 19.20 -8.96
C THR A 255 -0.46 19.88 -7.81
N ILE A 256 -1.17 20.61 -6.94
CA ILE A 256 -0.58 21.25 -5.76
C ILE A 256 -0.01 20.18 -4.81
N ALA A 257 -0.77 19.14 -4.50
CA ALA A 257 -0.30 18.04 -3.64
C ALA A 257 0.92 17.34 -4.22
N LEU A 258 0.93 17.11 -5.54
CA LEU A 258 2.03 16.48 -6.25
C LEU A 258 3.31 17.34 -6.20
N ILE A 259 3.18 18.65 -6.43
CA ILE A 259 4.30 19.59 -6.29
C ILE A 259 4.87 19.53 -4.88
N TRP A 260 4.02 19.52 -3.86
CA TRP A 260 4.47 19.51 -2.46
C TRP A 260 5.23 18.23 -2.12
N ILE A 261 4.74 17.06 -2.54
CA ILE A 261 5.45 15.80 -2.25
C ILE A 261 6.76 15.66 -3.04
N LEU A 262 6.78 16.05 -4.32
CA LEU A 262 8.00 16.02 -5.13
C LEU A 262 9.05 17.01 -4.61
N ALA A 263 8.63 18.21 -4.18
CA ALA A 263 9.52 19.18 -3.55
C ALA A 263 10.08 18.66 -2.22
N THR A 264 9.29 17.93 -1.42
CA THR A 264 9.76 17.31 -0.18
C THR A 264 10.78 16.19 -0.45
N LEU A 265 10.55 15.35 -1.45
CA LEU A 265 11.52 14.31 -1.86
C LEU A 265 12.84 14.95 -2.32
N SER A 266 12.75 15.98 -3.15
CA SER A 266 13.91 16.77 -3.60
C SER A 266 14.65 17.43 -2.43
N PHE A 267 13.93 18.06 -1.50
CA PHE A 267 14.50 18.71 -0.32
C PHE A 267 15.25 17.74 0.61
N LEU A 268 14.70 16.54 0.79
CA LEU A 268 15.33 15.50 1.60
C LEU A 268 16.47 14.76 0.86
N GLY A 269 16.73 15.09 -0.41
CA GLY A 269 17.73 14.42 -1.24
C GLY A 269 17.41 12.94 -1.51
N ARG A 270 16.13 12.57 -1.48
CA ARG A 270 15.67 11.18 -1.66
C ARG A 270 15.44 10.90 -3.14
N PRO A 271 16.15 9.93 -3.76
CA PRO A 271 15.99 9.65 -5.17
C PRO A 271 14.67 8.95 -5.48
N ILE A 272 14.18 9.14 -6.71
CA ILE A 272 13.09 8.36 -7.27
C ILE A 272 13.66 7.05 -7.81
N ASN A 273 13.13 5.92 -7.33
CA ASN A 273 13.48 4.57 -7.73
C ASN A 273 12.26 3.87 -8.37
N LEU A 274 12.42 2.61 -8.74
CA LEU A 274 11.37 1.81 -9.40
C LEU A 274 10.03 1.79 -8.63
N ILE A 275 10.08 1.77 -7.29
CA ILE A 275 8.90 1.69 -6.44
C ILE A 275 8.36 3.09 -6.12
N THR A 276 9.22 4.06 -5.77
CA THR A 276 8.79 5.42 -5.46
C THR A 276 8.27 6.18 -6.68
N ALA A 277 8.58 5.71 -7.90
CA ALA A 277 7.93 6.15 -9.14
C ALA A 277 6.40 5.92 -9.16
N LEU A 278 5.86 5.07 -8.27
CA LEU A 278 4.42 4.85 -8.11
C LEU A 278 3.73 5.90 -7.22
N VAL A 279 4.49 6.74 -6.49
CA VAL A 279 3.92 7.78 -5.63
C VAL A 279 3.08 8.79 -6.44
N PRO A 280 3.56 9.37 -7.56
CA PRO A 280 2.74 10.31 -8.34
C PRO A 280 1.42 9.71 -8.86
N PRO A 281 1.41 8.54 -9.54
CA PRO A 281 0.16 7.88 -9.93
C PRO A 281 -0.80 7.65 -8.76
N PHE A 282 -0.28 7.26 -7.59
CA PHE A 282 -1.09 7.06 -6.40
C PHE A 282 -1.71 8.36 -5.87
N ILE A 283 -0.92 9.43 -5.70
CA ILE A 283 -1.43 10.72 -5.21
C ILE A 283 -2.46 11.31 -6.18
N ILE A 284 -2.24 11.15 -7.49
CA ILE A 284 -3.17 11.61 -8.51
C ILE A 284 -4.51 10.87 -8.42
N THR A 285 -4.48 9.54 -8.37
CA THR A 285 -5.70 8.72 -8.32
C THR A 285 -6.43 8.91 -6.99
N MET A 286 -5.72 8.92 -5.86
CA MET A 286 -6.31 9.12 -4.53
C MET A 286 -6.90 10.52 -4.33
N GLY A 287 -6.18 11.57 -4.74
CA GLY A 287 -6.65 12.95 -4.60
C GLY A 287 -7.95 13.20 -5.35
N LEU A 288 -8.15 12.47 -6.45
CA LEU A 288 -9.40 12.50 -7.19
C LEU A 288 -10.57 11.94 -6.42
N ALA A 289 -10.39 10.80 -5.74
CA ALA A 289 -11.46 10.17 -4.95
C ALA A 289 -11.97 11.13 -3.87
N TYR A 290 -11.05 11.76 -3.13
CA TYR A 290 -11.39 12.76 -2.11
C TYR A 290 -12.11 13.98 -2.69
N CYS A 291 -11.63 14.51 -3.82
CA CYS A 291 -12.30 15.61 -4.50
C CYS A 291 -13.70 15.23 -4.98
N ALA A 292 -13.90 14.00 -5.46
CA ALA A 292 -15.19 13.53 -5.95
C ALA A 292 -16.26 13.50 -4.84
N HIS A 293 -15.91 13.06 -3.63
CA HIS A 293 -16.82 13.09 -2.47
C HIS A 293 -17.22 14.51 -2.10
N VAL A 294 -16.27 15.45 -2.02
CA VAL A 294 -16.57 16.86 -1.71
C VAL A 294 -17.44 17.51 -2.78
N LEU A 295 -17.08 17.34 -4.06
CA LEU A 295 -17.81 17.93 -5.17
C LEU A 295 -19.24 17.40 -5.27
N THR A 296 -19.42 16.09 -5.07
CA THR A 296 -20.76 15.47 -5.08
C THR A 296 -21.64 16.03 -3.96
N GLU A 297 -21.09 16.23 -2.76
CA GLU A 297 -21.85 16.86 -1.67
C GLU A 297 -22.15 18.33 -1.93
N TYR A 298 -21.19 19.07 -2.48
CA TYR A 298 -21.40 20.47 -2.85
C TYR A 298 -22.51 20.62 -3.90
N GLU A 299 -22.55 19.73 -4.90
CA GLU A 299 -23.66 19.68 -5.87
C GLU A 299 -25.00 19.34 -5.20
N HIS A 300 -25.02 18.42 -4.25
CA HIS A 300 -26.23 18.08 -3.49
C HIS A 300 -26.77 19.29 -2.71
N LEU A 301 -25.90 20.07 -2.07
CA LEU A 301 -26.26 21.30 -1.35
C LEU A 301 -26.76 22.42 -2.28
N ILE A 302 -26.20 22.54 -3.48
CA ILE A 302 -26.72 23.48 -4.49
C ILE A 302 -28.14 23.08 -4.93
N ARG A 303 -28.38 21.79 -5.17
CA ARG A 303 -29.69 21.28 -5.64
C ARG A 303 -30.81 21.42 -4.62
N THR A 304 -30.50 21.19 -3.34
CA THR A 304 -31.47 21.29 -2.24
C THR A 304 -31.77 22.75 -1.85
N ASN A 305 -31.06 23.72 -2.46
CA ASN A 305 -31.32 25.15 -2.41
C ASN A 305 -31.44 25.71 -0.98
N THR A 306 -30.68 25.15 -0.05
CA THR A 306 -30.81 25.40 1.39
C THR A 306 -30.28 26.76 1.84
N HIS A 307 -29.35 27.39 1.10
CA HIS A 307 -28.72 28.65 1.52
C HIS A 307 -28.40 29.63 0.37
N ILE A 308 -28.85 30.89 0.53
CA ILE A 308 -28.54 32.04 -0.36
C ILE A 308 -27.09 32.50 -0.15
N ASN A 309 -26.57 32.41 1.08
CA ASN A 309 -25.22 32.85 1.45
C ASN A 309 -24.15 31.77 1.14
N PRO A 310 -23.09 32.08 0.36
CA PRO A 310 -21.99 31.16 0.09
C PRO A 310 -21.26 30.65 1.34
N ILE A 311 -21.15 31.47 2.40
CA ILE A 311 -20.43 31.11 3.62
C ILE A 311 -21.16 29.97 4.36
N ASP A 312 -22.48 30.09 4.53
CA ASP A 312 -23.29 29.08 5.22
C ASP A 312 -23.26 27.74 4.47
N ARG A 313 -23.30 27.80 3.13
CA ARG A 313 -23.16 26.60 2.28
C ARG A 313 -21.83 25.88 2.49
N ILE A 314 -20.72 26.62 2.60
CA ILE A 314 -19.39 26.03 2.84
C ILE A 314 -19.29 25.46 4.26
N ILE A 315 -19.89 26.11 5.25
CA ILE A 315 -19.94 25.59 6.63
C ILE A 315 -20.67 24.25 6.66
N ASP A 316 -21.81 24.14 5.97
CA ASP A 316 -22.58 22.89 5.93
C ASP A 316 -21.89 21.81 5.10
N LEU A 317 -21.23 22.16 4.00
CA LEU A 317 -20.35 21.25 3.25
C LEU A 317 -19.28 20.64 4.17
N LEU A 318 -18.55 21.48 4.92
CA LEU A 318 -17.52 21.02 5.86
C LEU A 318 -18.12 20.18 6.99
N ARG A 319 -19.32 20.53 7.50
CA ARG A 319 -19.98 19.73 8.54
C ARG A 319 -20.27 18.29 8.12
N GLU A 320 -20.62 18.09 6.86
CA GLU A 320 -20.95 16.78 6.28
C GLU A 320 -19.71 16.01 5.85
N VAL A 321 -18.73 16.66 5.20
CA VAL A 321 -17.59 15.94 4.58
C VAL A 321 -16.34 15.89 5.46
N SER A 322 -16.11 16.86 6.35
CA SER A 322 -14.81 16.97 7.03
C SER A 322 -14.46 15.77 7.89
N VAL A 323 -15.41 15.26 8.68
CA VAL A 323 -15.16 14.14 9.60
C VAL A 323 -14.94 12.82 8.86
N PRO A 324 -15.82 12.39 7.93
CA PRO A 324 -15.56 11.22 7.12
C PRO A 324 -14.21 11.29 6.40
N ALA A 325 -13.91 12.41 5.71
CA ALA A 325 -12.67 12.57 4.97
C ALA A 325 -11.40 12.54 5.84
N MET A 326 -11.46 13.05 7.08
CA MET A 326 -10.33 12.94 8.01
C MET A 326 -10.09 11.51 8.47
N VAL A 327 -11.17 10.78 8.78
CA VAL A 327 -11.06 9.40 9.25
C VAL A 327 -10.51 8.52 8.13
N THR A 328 -10.99 8.71 6.91
CA THR A 328 -10.55 7.94 5.74
C THR A 328 -9.09 8.25 5.41
N GLY A 329 -8.70 9.54 5.40
CA GLY A 329 -7.31 9.97 5.30
C GLY A 329 -6.39 9.35 6.35
N LEU A 330 -6.81 9.37 7.62
CA LEU A 330 -6.03 8.75 8.71
C LEU A 330 -5.91 7.24 8.57
N THR A 331 -6.97 6.55 8.14
CA THR A 331 -6.91 5.09 7.92
C THR A 331 -6.02 4.73 6.74
N THR A 332 -6.03 5.50 5.65
CA THR A 332 -5.12 5.25 4.53
C THR A 332 -3.67 5.54 4.94
N ILE A 333 -3.42 6.63 5.67
CA ILE A 333 -2.09 6.91 6.24
C ILE A 333 -1.64 5.75 7.13
N ALA A 334 -2.50 5.23 8.01
CA ALA A 334 -2.16 4.10 8.86
C ALA A 334 -1.85 2.82 8.06
N GLY A 335 -2.62 2.55 6.99
CA GLY A 335 -2.38 1.43 6.09
C GLY A 335 -1.05 1.56 5.33
N LEU A 336 -0.72 2.77 4.84
CA LEU A 336 0.56 3.06 4.19
C LEU A 336 1.73 2.97 5.17
N LEU A 337 1.59 3.49 6.39
CA LEU A 337 2.63 3.43 7.41
C LEU A 337 2.90 2.00 7.90
N ALA A 338 1.97 1.05 7.72
CA ALA A 338 2.22 -0.36 8.01
C ALA A 338 3.37 -0.94 7.17
N LEU A 339 3.61 -0.39 5.96
CA LEU A 339 4.73 -0.77 5.10
C LEU A 339 6.11 -0.33 5.63
N LEU A 340 6.16 0.54 6.65
CA LEU A 340 7.43 0.93 7.28
C LEU A 340 8.09 -0.23 8.06
N LEU A 341 7.36 -1.32 8.32
CA LEU A 341 7.94 -2.54 8.89
C LEU A 341 8.79 -3.34 7.90
N ASN A 342 8.78 -2.97 6.62
CA ASN A 342 9.62 -3.63 5.63
C ASN A 342 11.10 -3.27 5.83
N GLU A 343 12.00 -4.22 5.60
CA GLU A 343 13.45 -4.00 5.66
C GLU A 343 13.98 -3.30 4.39
N GLN A 344 13.23 -3.36 3.29
CA GLN A 344 13.60 -2.78 2.01
C GLN A 344 13.39 -1.25 1.99
N GLN A 345 14.47 -0.51 1.79
CA GLN A 345 14.49 0.96 1.81
C GLN A 345 13.50 1.59 0.82
N SER A 346 13.40 1.06 -0.41
CA SER A 346 12.44 1.57 -1.41
C SER A 346 10.98 1.50 -0.94
N MET A 347 10.61 0.47 -0.19
CA MET A 347 9.25 0.30 0.34
C MET A 347 8.97 1.26 1.47
N ILE A 348 9.94 1.45 2.36
CA ILE A 348 9.89 2.47 3.42
C ILE A 348 9.71 3.86 2.79
N GLU A 349 10.47 4.16 1.74
CA GLU A 349 10.41 5.45 1.04
C GLU A 349 9.07 5.70 0.37
N PHE A 350 8.54 4.69 -0.31
CA PHE A 350 7.19 4.74 -0.86
C PHE A 350 6.14 4.95 0.24
N ALA A 351 6.26 4.25 1.36
CA ALA A 351 5.31 4.29 2.47
C ALA A 351 5.18 5.69 3.08
N TRP A 352 6.30 6.29 3.52
CA TRP A 352 6.24 7.62 4.14
C TRP A 352 5.90 8.71 3.11
N ALA A 353 6.40 8.61 1.87
CA ALA A 353 6.11 9.61 0.84
C ALA A 353 4.64 9.59 0.45
N SER A 354 4.05 8.40 0.26
CA SER A 354 2.63 8.24 -0.01
C SER A 354 1.76 8.68 1.17
N ALA A 355 2.16 8.37 2.41
CA ALA A 355 1.46 8.80 3.61
C ALA A 355 1.47 10.33 3.75
N LEU A 356 2.62 10.98 3.51
CA LEU A 356 2.75 12.43 3.54
C LEU A 356 1.98 13.10 2.40
N GLY A 357 2.03 12.56 1.19
CA GLY A 357 1.23 13.05 0.07
C GLY A 357 -0.28 12.93 0.33
N THR A 358 -0.71 11.84 0.97
CA THR A 358 -2.10 11.67 1.44
C THR A 358 -2.46 12.71 2.50
N ALA A 359 -1.55 13.02 3.43
CA ALA A 359 -1.75 14.08 4.41
C ALA A 359 -1.86 15.46 3.75
N TYR A 360 -1.08 15.76 2.72
CA TYR A 360 -1.22 16.99 1.94
C TYR A 360 -2.58 17.08 1.24
N LEU A 361 -3.04 15.99 0.61
CA LEU A 361 -4.39 15.92 0.03
C LEU A 361 -5.46 16.16 1.10
N MET A 362 -5.31 15.57 2.30
CA MET A 362 -6.24 15.77 3.42
C MET A 362 -6.24 17.21 3.92
N ILE A 363 -5.11 17.90 3.90
CA ILE A 363 -5.05 19.33 4.25
C ILE A 363 -5.76 20.16 3.18
N LEU A 364 -5.48 19.91 1.90
CA LEU A 364 -6.03 20.67 0.77
C LEU A 364 -7.55 20.46 0.62
N ILE A 365 -8.05 19.24 0.84
CA ILE A 365 -9.48 18.94 0.74
C ILE A 365 -10.31 19.66 1.82
N GLN A 366 -9.70 19.94 2.98
CA GLN A 366 -10.35 20.65 4.10
C GLN A 366 -10.20 22.17 3.99
N THR A 367 -9.17 22.65 3.30
CA THR A 367 -8.82 24.08 3.25
C THR A 367 -8.97 24.66 1.86
N PHE A 368 -8.12 24.26 0.92
CA PHE A 368 -8.06 24.77 -0.45
C PHE A 368 -9.36 24.58 -1.21
N VAL A 369 -9.91 23.35 -1.26
CA VAL A 369 -11.11 23.05 -2.06
C VAL A 369 -12.33 23.88 -1.60
N PRO A 370 -12.71 23.89 -0.30
CA PRO A 370 -13.79 24.74 0.19
C PRO A 370 -13.51 26.24 0.01
N ALA A 371 -12.25 26.67 0.15
CA ALA A 371 -11.86 28.06 -0.03
C ALA A 371 -12.07 28.54 -1.48
N VAL A 372 -11.73 27.72 -2.47
CA VAL A 372 -11.99 28.03 -3.88
C VAL A 372 -13.50 28.02 -4.17
N LEU A 373 -14.24 27.02 -3.68
CA LEU A 373 -15.69 26.89 -3.90
C LEU A 373 -16.51 28.07 -3.33
N ARG A 374 -15.98 28.79 -2.35
CA ARG A 374 -16.59 30.03 -1.83
C ARG A 374 -16.66 31.13 -2.91
N PHE A 375 -15.63 31.26 -3.74
CA PHE A 375 -15.53 32.33 -4.74
C PHE A 375 -16.12 31.96 -6.10
N ILE A 376 -16.34 30.66 -6.36
CA ILE A 376 -16.99 30.18 -7.58
C ILE A 376 -18.51 30.33 -7.45
N LYS A 377 -19.11 31.16 -8.30
CA LYS A 377 -20.58 31.28 -8.36
C LYS A 377 -21.22 29.94 -8.76
N PRO A 378 -22.28 29.49 -8.07
CA PRO A 378 -23.05 28.35 -8.54
C PRO A 378 -23.71 28.67 -9.89
N THR A 379 -23.46 27.88 -10.92
CA THR A 379 -24.20 27.98 -12.18
C THR A 379 -25.65 27.57 -11.93
N SER A 380 -26.58 28.50 -12.16
CA SER A 380 -27.97 28.45 -11.67
C SER A 380 -28.91 27.55 -12.48
N LYS A 381 -28.51 27.04 -13.66
CA LYS A 381 -29.33 26.18 -14.52
C LYS A 381 -28.42 25.38 -15.44
N GLU A 382 -28.07 24.15 -15.09
CA GLU A 382 -27.48 23.21 -16.04
C GLU A 382 -27.89 21.80 -15.65
N ASN A 383 -28.78 21.25 -16.48
CA ASN A 383 -29.26 19.88 -16.58
C ASN A 383 -28.93 18.96 -15.39
N ALA A 384 -29.98 18.50 -14.70
CA ALA A 384 -29.89 17.31 -13.87
C ALA A 384 -29.04 16.26 -14.60
N LEU A 385 -27.88 15.92 -14.03
CA LEU A 385 -26.99 14.89 -14.54
C LEU A 385 -27.85 13.70 -15.00
N PRO A 386 -27.87 13.32 -16.30
CA PRO A 386 -28.82 12.35 -16.84
C PRO A 386 -28.73 10.97 -16.17
N ALA A 387 -27.65 10.69 -15.44
CA ALA A 387 -27.46 9.47 -14.66
C ALA A 387 -28.13 9.47 -13.27
N SER A 388 -28.64 10.60 -12.74
CA SER A 388 -29.24 10.59 -11.40
C SER A 388 -30.47 9.68 -11.33
N THR A 389 -31.30 9.64 -12.37
CA THR A 389 -32.45 8.74 -12.44
C THR A 389 -32.03 7.27 -12.56
N LEU A 390 -31.02 6.96 -13.39
CA LEU A 390 -30.46 5.61 -13.51
C LEU A 390 -29.85 5.10 -12.19
N PHE A 391 -29.05 5.93 -11.51
CA PHE A 391 -28.48 5.58 -10.20
C PHE A 391 -29.54 5.52 -9.09
N GLU A 392 -30.58 6.36 -9.13
CA GLU A 392 -31.70 6.30 -8.19
C GLU A 392 -32.56 5.05 -8.38
N GLU A 393 -32.88 4.69 -9.63
CA GLU A 393 -33.59 3.46 -9.99
C GLU A 393 -32.77 2.21 -9.65
N THR A 394 -31.49 2.21 -10.02
CA THR A 394 -30.57 1.11 -9.72
C THR A 394 -30.38 0.95 -8.22
N GLY A 395 -30.18 2.05 -7.48
CA GLY A 395 -30.09 2.03 -6.02
C GLY A 395 -31.38 1.53 -5.37
N ASN A 396 -32.55 1.83 -5.94
CA ASN A 396 -33.83 1.32 -5.44
C ASN A 396 -33.97 -0.20 -5.67
N ARG A 397 -33.57 -0.69 -6.86
CA ARG A 397 -33.58 -2.13 -7.18
C ARG A 397 -32.57 -2.88 -6.32
N LEU A 398 -31.36 -2.36 -6.23
CA LEU A 398 -30.26 -2.94 -5.47
C LEU A 398 -30.55 -2.98 -3.97
N SER A 399 -31.05 -1.89 -3.39
CA SER A 399 -31.45 -1.87 -1.98
C SER A 399 -32.53 -2.91 -1.66
N ARG A 400 -33.53 -3.09 -2.55
CA ARG A 400 -34.55 -4.14 -2.38
C ARG A 400 -33.96 -5.54 -2.50
N TYR A 401 -33.05 -5.73 -3.45
CA TYR A 401 -32.37 -7.00 -3.65
C TYR A 401 -31.52 -7.38 -2.43
N ASP A 402 -30.68 -6.46 -1.97
CA ASP A 402 -29.80 -6.63 -0.81
C ASP A 402 -30.59 -6.99 0.45
N GLN A 403 -31.69 -6.27 0.73
CA GLN A 403 -32.55 -6.57 1.87
C GLN A 403 -33.24 -7.93 1.78
N LYS A 404 -33.76 -8.31 0.59
CA LYS A 404 -34.51 -9.57 0.42
C LYS A 404 -33.59 -10.79 0.35
N ARG A 405 -32.40 -10.65 -0.21
CA ARG A 405 -31.44 -11.73 -0.49
C ARG A 405 -30.21 -11.69 0.42
N ARG A 406 -30.21 -10.87 1.48
CA ARG A 406 -29.13 -10.77 2.48
C ARG A 406 -28.47 -12.11 2.86
N PRO A 407 -29.20 -13.17 3.29
CA PRO A 407 -28.54 -14.42 3.68
C PRO A 407 -27.80 -15.07 2.50
N PHE A 408 -28.36 -14.99 1.29
CA PHE A 408 -27.73 -15.53 0.08
C PHE A 408 -26.43 -14.78 -0.27
N ILE A 409 -26.42 -13.45 -0.14
CA ILE A 409 -25.22 -12.62 -0.35
C ILE A 409 -24.12 -13.01 0.66
N LEU A 410 -24.49 -13.19 1.94
CA LEU A 410 -23.54 -13.59 2.97
C LEU A 410 -23.00 -15.01 2.75
N TRP A 411 -23.82 -15.94 2.24
CA TRP A 411 -23.37 -17.29 1.86
C TRP A 411 -22.38 -17.25 0.70
N ILE A 412 -22.66 -16.45 -0.35
CA ILE A 412 -21.72 -16.25 -1.46
C ILE A 412 -20.42 -15.61 -0.96
N ALA A 413 -20.51 -14.56 -0.15
CA ALA A 413 -19.33 -13.90 0.43
C ALA A 413 -18.47 -14.89 1.21
N THR A 414 -19.08 -15.70 2.09
CA THR A 414 -18.39 -16.73 2.87
C THR A 414 -17.78 -17.81 1.97
N GLY A 415 -18.52 -18.29 0.97
CA GLY A 415 -18.02 -19.28 0.00
C GLY A 415 -16.85 -18.73 -0.82
N SER A 416 -16.94 -17.47 -1.28
CA SER A 416 -15.85 -16.80 -1.99
C SER A 416 -14.63 -16.58 -1.11
N PHE A 417 -14.81 -16.28 0.18
CA PHE A 417 -13.71 -16.17 1.14
C PHE A 417 -12.94 -17.50 1.24
N ILE A 418 -13.67 -18.60 1.49
CA ILE A 418 -13.07 -19.94 1.64
C ILE A 418 -12.39 -20.37 0.34
N LEU A 419 -13.06 -20.20 -0.80
CA LEU A 419 -12.50 -20.54 -2.10
C LEU A 419 -11.22 -19.73 -2.38
N SER A 420 -11.21 -18.45 -2.06
CA SER A 420 -10.05 -17.60 -2.28
C SER A 420 -8.86 -17.99 -1.40
N LEU A 421 -9.10 -18.43 -0.15
CA LEU A 421 -8.04 -18.97 0.70
C LEU A 421 -7.45 -20.29 0.16
N ILE A 422 -8.29 -21.17 -0.40
CA ILE A 422 -7.84 -22.41 -1.05
C ILE A 422 -7.00 -22.10 -2.30
N LEU A 423 -7.42 -21.13 -3.12
CA LEU A 423 -6.65 -20.73 -4.29
C LEU A 423 -5.34 -20.04 -3.88
N ALA A 424 -5.36 -19.23 -2.81
CA ALA A 424 -4.19 -18.54 -2.31
C ALA A 424 -3.10 -19.48 -1.77
N SER A 425 -3.42 -20.71 -1.34
CA SER A 425 -2.39 -21.66 -0.88
C SER A 425 -1.48 -22.17 -2.00
N ASN A 426 -1.84 -21.95 -3.26
CA ASN A 426 -1.07 -22.39 -4.43
C ASN A 426 -0.16 -21.30 -5.01
N ILE A 427 -0.06 -20.13 -4.36
CA ILE A 427 0.75 -19.02 -4.88
C ILE A 427 2.24 -19.33 -4.70
N GLU A 428 3.01 -19.20 -5.78
CA GLU A 428 4.47 -19.27 -5.73
C GLU A 428 5.07 -17.90 -5.40
N ILE A 429 6.00 -17.86 -4.43
CA ILE A 429 6.76 -16.64 -4.09
C ILE A 429 8.00 -16.56 -4.97
N GLY A 430 8.20 -15.42 -5.65
CA GLY A 430 9.38 -15.17 -6.46
C GLY A 430 9.11 -14.21 -7.61
N ASP A 431 10.16 -13.89 -8.35
CA ASP A 431 10.14 -13.00 -9.50
C ASP A 431 11.11 -13.51 -10.58
N VAL A 432 11.06 -12.92 -11.77
CA VAL A 432 11.98 -13.20 -12.88
C VAL A 432 12.81 -11.95 -13.14
N PHE A 433 14.13 -12.08 -13.07
CA PHE A 433 15.03 -10.93 -13.09
C PHE A 433 14.87 -10.03 -14.32
N VAL A 434 14.79 -10.59 -15.53
CA VAL A 434 14.54 -9.82 -16.77
C VAL A 434 13.05 -9.74 -17.14
N GLY A 435 12.17 -10.34 -16.36
CA GLY A 435 10.72 -10.32 -16.56
C GLY A 435 10.12 -8.92 -16.39
N LEU A 436 10.86 -8.00 -15.75
CA LEU A 436 10.52 -6.60 -15.62
C LEU A 436 10.47 -5.83 -16.95
N PHE A 437 11.09 -6.36 -18.01
CA PHE A 437 11.01 -5.79 -19.36
C PHE A 437 10.03 -6.56 -20.28
N PRO A 438 9.36 -5.85 -21.22
CA PRO A 438 8.57 -6.45 -22.30
C PRO A 438 9.37 -7.51 -23.08
N ALA A 439 8.65 -8.52 -23.60
CA ALA A 439 9.25 -9.66 -24.32
C ALA A 439 9.98 -9.25 -25.62
N ASP A 440 9.60 -8.11 -26.19
CA ASP A 440 10.17 -7.51 -27.40
C ASP A 440 11.32 -6.52 -27.12
N SER A 441 11.62 -6.25 -25.84
CA SER A 441 12.72 -5.36 -25.48
C SER A 441 14.07 -5.97 -25.83
N ARG A 442 14.97 -5.14 -26.38
CA ARG A 442 16.32 -5.57 -26.75
C ARG A 442 17.09 -6.17 -25.57
N VAL A 443 17.01 -5.54 -24.40
CA VAL A 443 17.74 -6.01 -23.20
C VAL A 443 17.31 -7.41 -22.80
N ARG A 444 16.01 -7.72 -22.88
CA ARG A 444 15.51 -9.06 -22.58
C ARG A 444 15.91 -10.09 -23.64
N ILE A 445 15.79 -9.74 -24.91
CA ILE A 445 16.18 -10.63 -26.03
C ILE A 445 17.67 -10.94 -25.97
N ASP A 446 18.52 -9.90 -25.83
CA ASP A 446 19.98 -10.05 -25.75
C ASP A 446 20.38 -10.88 -24.52
N TYR A 447 19.70 -10.68 -23.37
CA TYR A 447 19.90 -11.47 -22.16
C TYR A 447 19.52 -12.95 -22.35
N GLU A 448 18.30 -13.25 -22.81
CA GLU A 448 17.81 -14.63 -22.97
C GLU A 448 18.68 -15.40 -23.99
N ALA A 449 19.05 -14.74 -25.09
CA ALA A 449 19.92 -15.32 -26.11
C ALA A 449 21.36 -15.55 -25.59
N ALA A 450 21.93 -14.62 -24.83
CA ALA A 450 23.26 -14.77 -24.23
C ALA A 450 23.27 -15.87 -23.16
N ASN A 451 22.21 -15.96 -22.36
CA ASN A 451 22.03 -16.99 -21.33
C ASN A 451 22.03 -18.39 -21.94
N LEU A 452 21.29 -18.59 -23.04
CA LEU A 452 21.26 -19.85 -23.76
C LEU A 452 22.60 -20.17 -24.43
N ALA A 453 23.22 -19.18 -25.08
CA ALA A 453 24.44 -19.38 -25.87
C ALA A 453 25.66 -19.74 -25.01
N MET A 454 25.80 -19.10 -23.86
CA MET A 454 26.97 -19.28 -23.00
C MET A 454 26.75 -20.34 -21.91
N GLY A 455 25.52 -20.83 -21.73
CA GLY A 455 25.16 -21.70 -20.62
C GLY A 455 25.20 -20.95 -19.29
N GLY A 456 24.53 -19.80 -19.21
CA GLY A 456 24.40 -19.00 -17.99
C GLY A 456 24.98 -17.59 -18.10
N VAL A 457 24.29 -16.57 -17.61
CA VAL A 457 24.80 -15.18 -17.55
C VAL A 457 24.72 -14.55 -16.15
N ASN A 458 24.11 -15.23 -15.19
CA ASN A 458 23.91 -14.71 -13.84
C ASN A 458 25.04 -15.17 -12.92
N PRO A 459 25.91 -14.27 -12.44
CA PRO A 459 26.99 -14.64 -11.53
C PRO A 459 26.48 -14.81 -10.09
N ILE A 460 27.01 -15.84 -9.41
CA ILE A 460 26.98 -16.03 -7.97
C ILE A 460 28.41 -16.32 -7.52
N ASP A 461 28.83 -15.67 -6.45
CA ASP A 461 30.14 -15.87 -5.86
C ASP A 461 30.00 -16.51 -4.48
N ILE A 462 30.86 -17.49 -4.19
CA ILE A 462 31.06 -18.02 -2.84
C ILE A 462 32.41 -17.49 -2.34
N SER A 463 32.37 -16.60 -1.36
CA SER A 463 33.55 -16.19 -0.61
C SER A 463 33.83 -17.21 0.49
N ILE A 464 35.07 -17.70 0.54
CA ILE A 464 35.53 -18.67 1.54
C ILE A 464 36.78 -18.08 2.18
N GLU A 465 36.74 -17.87 3.49
CA GLU A 465 37.85 -17.29 4.26
C GLU A 465 38.34 -18.29 5.30
N GLY A 466 39.66 -18.39 5.41
CA GLY A 466 40.34 -19.22 6.40
C GLY A 466 40.78 -18.43 7.63
N SER A 467 41.02 -19.15 8.72
CA SER A 467 41.43 -18.55 10.00
C SER A 467 42.90 -18.07 10.02
N SER A 468 43.69 -18.35 8.99
CA SER A 468 45.10 -17.99 8.90
C SER A 468 45.55 -17.72 7.45
N SER A 469 46.75 -17.14 7.30
CA SER A 469 47.38 -16.96 5.98
C SER A 469 47.83 -18.28 5.38
N ASP A 470 47.91 -18.34 4.05
CA ASP A 470 48.27 -19.54 3.29
C ASP A 470 47.36 -20.77 3.56
N VAL A 471 46.14 -20.59 4.06
CA VAL A 471 45.19 -21.70 4.29
C VAL A 471 44.87 -22.42 2.98
N PHE A 472 44.66 -21.67 1.89
CA PHE A 472 44.36 -22.23 0.56
C PHE A 472 45.59 -22.80 -0.16
N THR A 473 46.67 -23.09 0.57
CA THR A 473 47.78 -23.93 0.08
C THR A 473 47.70 -25.37 0.61
N ASP A 474 46.79 -25.66 1.55
CA ASP A 474 46.62 -27.01 2.10
C ASP A 474 45.91 -27.93 1.08
N PRO A 475 46.54 -29.05 0.65
CA PRO A 475 45.93 -30.03 -0.25
C PRO A 475 44.58 -30.55 0.23
N LYS A 476 44.40 -30.74 1.54
CA LYS A 476 43.14 -31.25 2.11
C LYS A 476 42.00 -30.27 1.87
N ILE A 477 42.26 -28.98 2.11
CA ILE A 477 41.27 -27.92 1.90
C ILE A 477 40.93 -27.80 0.41
N LEU A 478 41.95 -27.79 -0.46
CA LEU A 478 41.71 -27.73 -1.90
C LEU A 478 40.91 -28.93 -2.43
N ARG A 479 41.07 -30.14 -1.86
CA ARG A 479 40.23 -31.30 -2.20
C ARG A 479 38.78 -31.13 -1.78
N GLU A 480 38.53 -30.60 -0.60
CA GLU A 480 37.15 -30.31 -0.16
C GLU A 480 36.49 -29.26 -1.06
N LEU A 481 37.25 -28.23 -1.46
CA LEU A 481 36.76 -27.25 -2.45
C LEU A 481 36.50 -27.88 -3.82
N ASP A 482 37.33 -28.84 -4.23
CA ASP A 482 37.13 -29.55 -5.49
C ASP A 482 35.88 -30.44 -5.48
N ILE A 483 35.61 -31.12 -4.35
CA ILE A 483 34.36 -31.87 -4.14
C ILE A 483 33.17 -30.93 -4.22
N LEU A 484 33.24 -29.76 -3.56
CA LEU A 484 32.20 -28.73 -3.63
C LEU A 484 31.98 -28.24 -5.07
N GLN A 485 33.05 -27.95 -5.82
CA GLN A 485 32.96 -27.52 -7.23
C GLN A 485 32.33 -28.59 -8.12
N ASN A 486 32.71 -29.86 -7.96
CA ASN A 486 32.10 -30.96 -8.70
C ASN A 486 30.61 -31.14 -8.34
N TRP A 487 30.24 -30.99 -7.06
CA TRP A 487 28.83 -31.01 -6.64
C TRP A 487 28.03 -29.86 -7.25
N LEU A 488 28.62 -28.66 -7.33
CA LEU A 488 28.02 -27.48 -7.97
C LEU A 488 27.74 -27.74 -9.46
N LEU A 489 28.70 -28.33 -10.20
CA LEU A 489 28.54 -28.67 -11.62
C LEU A 489 27.45 -29.70 -11.90
N LEU A 490 27.04 -30.50 -10.90
CA LEU A 490 25.94 -31.46 -11.01
C LEU A 490 24.56 -30.83 -10.80
N GLN A 491 24.49 -29.57 -10.34
CA GLN A 491 23.21 -28.90 -10.09
C GLN A 491 22.59 -28.43 -11.41
N PRO A 492 21.26 -28.60 -11.62
CA PRO A 492 20.61 -28.26 -12.88
C PRO A 492 20.60 -26.75 -13.17
N GLU A 493 20.68 -25.91 -12.15
CA GLU A 493 20.71 -24.46 -12.27
C GLU A 493 22.10 -23.91 -12.65
N VAL A 494 23.16 -24.70 -12.49
CA VAL A 494 24.55 -24.27 -12.65
C VAL A 494 25.04 -24.60 -14.04
N GLY A 495 25.51 -23.59 -14.78
CA GLY A 495 26.05 -23.76 -16.12
C GLY A 495 27.57 -23.78 -16.17
N ALA A 496 28.24 -23.00 -15.31
CA ALA A 496 29.69 -23.01 -15.18
C ALA A 496 30.12 -22.70 -13.75
N VAL A 497 31.27 -23.26 -13.36
CA VAL A 497 31.94 -23.03 -12.08
C VAL A 497 33.41 -22.73 -12.37
N ASN A 498 34.01 -21.81 -11.61
CA ASN A 498 35.43 -21.51 -11.67
C ASN A 498 35.93 -21.17 -10.27
N GLY A 499 36.98 -21.83 -9.81
CA GLY A 499 37.63 -21.52 -8.54
C GLY A 499 39.13 -21.77 -8.57
N VAL A 500 39.75 -21.68 -7.39
CA VAL A 500 41.21 -21.82 -7.23
C VAL A 500 41.69 -23.22 -7.63
N THR A 501 40.86 -24.25 -7.46
CA THR A 501 41.23 -25.63 -7.78
C THR A 501 41.43 -25.82 -9.28
N ASP A 502 40.64 -25.17 -10.13
CA ASP A 502 40.79 -25.22 -11.59
C ASP A 502 42.15 -24.66 -12.01
N HIS A 503 42.57 -23.56 -11.38
CA HIS A 503 43.85 -22.93 -11.64
C HIS A 503 45.01 -23.80 -11.16
N VAL A 504 44.90 -24.40 -9.96
CA VAL A 504 45.93 -25.31 -9.42
C VAL A 504 46.07 -26.56 -10.28
N LYS A 505 44.96 -27.20 -10.68
CA LYS A 505 44.96 -28.37 -11.57
C LYS A 505 45.56 -28.04 -12.92
N MET A 506 45.20 -26.89 -13.49
CA MET A 506 45.76 -26.40 -14.74
C MET A 506 47.28 -26.19 -14.62
N LEU A 507 47.73 -25.49 -13.58
CA LEU A 507 49.16 -25.25 -13.35
C LEU A 507 49.91 -26.55 -13.07
N ASN A 508 49.30 -27.50 -12.36
CA ASN A 508 49.90 -28.81 -12.10
C ASN A 508 50.08 -29.61 -13.40
N ARG A 509 49.07 -29.62 -14.28
CA ARG A 509 49.18 -30.24 -15.60
C ARG A 509 50.32 -29.65 -16.43
N TYR A 510 50.53 -28.35 -16.34
CA TYR A 510 51.55 -27.65 -17.13
C TYR A 510 52.95 -27.64 -16.51
N LEU A 511 53.07 -27.58 -15.18
CA LEU A 511 54.36 -27.44 -14.49
C LEU A 511 54.93 -28.77 -14.01
N ALA A 512 54.07 -29.75 -13.72
CA ALA A 512 54.48 -31.07 -13.22
C ALA A 512 54.41 -32.18 -14.28
N ASP A 513 54.04 -31.84 -15.53
CA ASP A 513 53.82 -32.78 -16.65
C ASP A 513 52.88 -33.94 -16.27
N ASP A 514 51.93 -33.68 -15.36
CA ASP A 514 50.91 -34.62 -14.91
C ASP A 514 49.71 -34.58 -15.88
N PRO A 515 49.52 -35.61 -16.73
CA PRO A 515 48.50 -35.57 -17.78
C PRO A 515 47.08 -35.52 -17.21
N GLU A 516 46.85 -36.08 -16.02
CA GLU A 516 45.52 -36.09 -15.40
C GLU A 516 45.18 -34.73 -14.78
N GLY A 517 46.18 -33.99 -14.29
CA GLY A 517 46.02 -32.64 -13.77
C GLY A 517 45.25 -32.62 -12.44
N GLY A 518 45.84 -33.23 -11.40
CA GLY A 518 45.28 -33.31 -10.05
C GLY A 518 45.68 -32.17 -9.11
N ILE A 519 45.22 -32.25 -7.86
CA ILE A 519 45.68 -31.36 -6.77
C ILE A 519 46.94 -32.00 -6.13
N PRO A 520 48.09 -31.32 -6.10
CA PRO A 520 49.32 -31.86 -5.53
C PRO A 520 49.20 -32.23 -4.04
N GLU A 521 49.93 -33.25 -3.58
CA GLU A 521 49.99 -33.65 -2.15
C GLU A 521 50.85 -32.69 -1.29
N SER A 522 51.70 -31.87 -1.91
CA SER A 522 52.63 -31.00 -1.20
C SER A 522 52.12 -29.56 -1.13
N ARG A 523 52.01 -29.04 0.10
CA ARG A 523 51.68 -27.64 0.38
C ARG A 523 52.66 -26.67 -0.31
N ASP A 524 53.95 -27.00 -0.33
CA ASP A 524 54.97 -26.14 -0.94
C ASP A 524 54.86 -26.13 -2.47
N ALA A 525 54.50 -27.25 -3.09
CA ALA A 525 54.24 -27.31 -4.52
C ALA A 525 53.04 -26.43 -4.90
N ILE A 526 51.94 -26.51 -4.15
CA ILE A 526 50.76 -25.66 -4.35
C ILE A 526 51.13 -24.18 -4.15
N ARG A 527 51.88 -23.85 -3.10
CA ARG A 527 52.35 -22.47 -2.84
C ARG A 527 53.19 -21.95 -4.01
N GLN A 528 54.11 -22.75 -4.54
CA GLN A 528 54.92 -22.38 -5.71
C GLN A 528 54.06 -22.20 -6.96
N MET A 529 53.09 -23.08 -7.21
CA MET A 529 52.17 -22.93 -8.35
C MET A 529 51.36 -21.64 -8.24
N LEU A 530 50.77 -21.36 -7.07
CA LEU A 530 50.02 -20.14 -6.83
C LEU A 530 50.90 -18.89 -6.94
N PHE A 531 52.17 -18.96 -6.52
CA PHE A 531 53.14 -17.88 -6.72
C PHE A 531 53.52 -17.69 -8.19
N VAL A 532 53.70 -18.76 -8.97
CA VAL A 532 53.97 -18.66 -10.41
C VAL A 532 52.75 -18.12 -11.17
N GLY A 533 51.54 -18.46 -10.71
CA GLY A 533 50.29 -17.92 -11.22
C GLY A 533 49.94 -16.52 -10.70
N GLU A 534 50.70 -15.96 -9.74
CA GLU A 534 50.45 -14.61 -9.20
C GLU A 534 50.60 -13.58 -10.32
N GLY A 535 49.48 -12.93 -10.64
CA GLY A 535 49.34 -12.06 -11.81
C GLY A 535 47.87 -11.94 -12.22
N LYS A 536 47.61 -11.62 -13.50
CA LYS A 536 46.23 -11.50 -14.01
C LYS A 536 45.41 -12.80 -13.93
N LEU A 537 46.06 -13.96 -13.86
CA LEU A 537 45.41 -15.27 -13.84
C LEU A 537 44.70 -15.55 -12.50
N LEU A 538 45.31 -15.20 -11.36
CA LEU A 538 44.78 -15.53 -10.03
C LEU A 538 44.09 -14.35 -9.30
N ARG A 539 44.23 -13.11 -9.80
CA ARG A 539 43.78 -11.88 -9.13
C ARG A 539 42.27 -11.83 -8.81
N GLY A 540 41.46 -12.60 -9.52
CA GLY A 540 40.01 -12.69 -9.31
C GLY A 540 39.56 -13.83 -8.40
N VAL A 541 40.43 -14.78 -8.07
CA VAL A 541 40.03 -16.07 -7.49
C VAL A 541 40.64 -16.31 -6.12
N ILE A 542 41.87 -15.85 -5.87
CA ILE A 542 42.55 -15.99 -4.58
C ILE A 542 43.22 -14.66 -4.19
N ASN A 543 43.17 -14.31 -2.90
CA ASN A 543 43.84 -13.11 -2.41
C ASN A 543 45.35 -13.31 -2.26
N ILE A 544 46.08 -12.20 -2.15
CA ILE A 544 47.56 -12.18 -2.13
C ILE A 544 48.14 -13.02 -0.98
N ASP A 545 47.53 -12.97 0.20
CA ASP A 545 47.94 -13.71 1.39
C ASP A 545 47.35 -15.13 1.48
N ARG A 546 46.59 -15.56 0.44
CA ARG A 546 46.00 -16.89 0.30
C ARG A 546 45.18 -17.33 1.52
N SER A 547 44.58 -16.35 2.20
CA SER A 547 43.69 -16.51 3.35
C SER A 547 42.22 -16.50 2.95
N ALA A 548 41.89 -16.08 1.73
CA ALA A 548 40.55 -16.01 1.17
C ALA A 548 40.55 -16.47 -0.31
N THR A 549 39.55 -17.25 -0.70
CA THR A 549 39.34 -17.67 -2.09
C THR A 549 37.88 -17.45 -2.48
N LEU A 550 37.65 -17.36 -3.78
CA LEU A 550 36.33 -17.30 -4.39
C LEU A 550 36.07 -18.49 -5.28
N ILE A 551 34.81 -18.91 -5.31
CA ILE A 551 34.26 -19.78 -6.33
C ILE A 551 33.20 -18.97 -7.08
N HIS A 552 33.44 -18.74 -8.36
CA HIS A 552 32.51 -18.10 -9.28
C HIS A 552 31.60 -19.15 -9.89
N ILE A 553 30.30 -18.88 -9.87
CA ILE A 553 29.25 -19.74 -10.40
C ILE A 553 28.43 -18.92 -11.39
N ARG A 554 28.16 -19.48 -12.56
CA ARG A 554 27.20 -18.92 -13.51
C ARG A 554 25.94 -19.77 -13.53
N LEU A 555 24.82 -19.14 -13.20
CA LEU A 555 23.52 -19.77 -13.26
C LEU A 555 22.88 -19.61 -14.64
N THR A 556 22.17 -20.65 -15.06
CA THR A 556 21.33 -20.68 -16.27
C THR A 556 19.90 -20.22 -16.01
N VAL A 557 19.52 -20.11 -14.73
CA VAL A 557 18.20 -19.69 -14.28
C VAL A 557 18.22 -18.24 -13.81
N ASP A 558 17.10 -17.55 -14.03
CA ASP A 558 16.83 -16.15 -13.68
C ASP A 558 15.63 -15.99 -12.74
N ASP A 559 15.03 -17.11 -12.35
CA ASP A 559 13.89 -17.24 -11.48
C ASP A 559 14.32 -17.26 -10.01
N THR A 560 13.95 -16.24 -9.24
CA THR A 560 14.39 -16.11 -7.85
C THR A 560 13.85 -17.22 -6.95
N SER A 561 12.72 -17.86 -7.30
CA SER A 561 12.21 -19.01 -6.55
C SER A 561 13.10 -20.25 -6.72
N LYS A 562 13.62 -20.48 -7.93
CA LYS A 562 14.55 -21.58 -8.23
C LYS A 562 15.93 -21.31 -7.66
N ILE A 563 16.42 -20.07 -7.81
CA ILE A 563 17.69 -19.63 -7.23
C ILE A 563 17.63 -19.74 -5.71
N GLY A 564 16.52 -19.36 -5.06
CA GLY A 564 16.34 -19.50 -3.62
C GLY A 564 16.43 -20.95 -3.15
N LYS A 565 15.78 -21.89 -3.85
CA LYS A 565 15.89 -23.33 -3.57
C LYS A 565 17.31 -23.86 -3.78
N PHE A 566 18.04 -23.34 -4.78
CA PHE A 566 19.44 -23.66 -4.99
C PHE A 566 20.33 -23.14 -3.85
N ILE A 567 20.12 -21.89 -3.41
CA ILE A 567 20.81 -21.28 -2.28
C ILE A 567 20.59 -22.08 -1.01
N ASP A 568 19.35 -22.54 -0.73
CA ASP A 568 19.05 -23.37 0.44
C ASP A 568 19.83 -24.71 0.41
N ARG A 569 19.93 -25.36 -0.76
CA ARG A 569 20.76 -26.57 -0.94
C ARG A 569 22.26 -26.27 -0.79
N LEU A 570 22.71 -25.15 -1.36
CA LEU A 570 24.10 -24.72 -1.31
C LEU A 570 24.54 -24.42 0.12
N ASN A 571 23.75 -23.67 0.89
CA ASN A 571 24.02 -23.40 2.30
C ASN A 571 24.11 -24.70 3.12
N THR A 572 23.26 -25.69 2.81
CA THR A 572 23.33 -27.02 3.45
C THR A 572 24.65 -27.74 3.16
N GLN A 573 25.20 -27.58 1.95
CA GLN A 573 26.51 -28.13 1.60
C GLN A 573 27.68 -27.34 2.19
N LEU A 574 27.61 -26.01 2.20
CA LEU A 574 28.65 -25.16 2.77
C LEU A 574 28.83 -25.42 4.27
N ASN A 575 27.77 -25.81 4.98
CA ASN A 575 27.83 -26.20 6.39
C ASN A 575 28.60 -27.53 6.65
N GLN A 576 28.93 -28.30 5.60
CA GLN A 576 29.71 -29.54 5.71
C GLN A 576 31.22 -29.31 5.56
N LEU A 577 31.64 -28.09 5.19
CA LEU A 577 33.05 -27.76 5.05
C LEU A 577 33.79 -27.86 6.40
N PRO A 578 35.12 -28.12 6.38
CA PRO A 578 35.93 -28.21 7.59
C PRO A 578 35.78 -27.02 8.54
N THR A 579 35.83 -27.29 9.85
CA THR A 579 35.78 -26.24 10.88
C THR A 579 36.96 -25.27 10.75
N GLY A 580 36.68 -23.97 10.77
CA GLY A 580 37.69 -22.90 10.60
C GLY A 580 37.65 -22.19 9.23
N LEU A 581 36.76 -22.60 8.33
CA LEU A 581 36.40 -21.86 7.12
C LEU A 581 35.07 -21.11 7.34
N SER A 582 35.05 -19.80 7.09
CA SER A 582 33.82 -19.02 7.01
C SER A 582 33.41 -18.87 5.55
N THR A 583 32.12 -19.07 5.27
CA THR A 583 31.58 -18.97 3.91
C THR A 583 30.50 -17.91 3.83
N ARG A 584 30.46 -17.21 2.69
CA ARG A 584 29.45 -16.20 2.42
C ARG A 584 29.12 -16.14 0.94
N LEU A 585 27.82 -16.15 0.63
CA LEU A 585 27.31 -15.99 -0.72
C LEU A 585 27.19 -14.50 -1.06
N THR A 586 27.55 -14.15 -2.29
CA THR A 586 27.41 -12.80 -2.85
C THR A 586 27.15 -12.87 -4.37
N GLY A 587 26.99 -11.73 -5.01
CA GLY A 587 26.61 -11.59 -6.42
C GLY A 587 25.17 -11.14 -6.60
N GLY A 588 24.91 -10.33 -7.63
CA GLY A 588 23.61 -9.68 -7.85
C GLY A 588 22.40 -10.63 -7.85
N ALA A 589 22.55 -11.88 -8.30
CA ALA A 589 21.48 -12.88 -8.28
C ALA A 589 21.10 -13.33 -6.85
N VAL A 590 22.09 -13.46 -5.95
CA VAL A 590 21.85 -13.78 -4.53
C VAL A 590 21.15 -12.60 -3.85
N VAL A 591 21.70 -11.40 -4.04
CA VAL A 591 21.16 -10.16 -3.46
C VAL A 591 19.71 -9.94 -3.88
N MET A 592 19.43 -10.06 -5.18
CA MET A 592 18.06 -9.93 -5.71
C MET A 592 17.12 -11.00 -5.13
N THR A 593 17.56 -12.26 -5.10
CA THR A 593 16.72 -13.37 -4.62
C THR A 593 16.36 -13.18 -3.15
N GLU A 594 17.34 -12.86 -2.30
CA GLU A 594 17.11 -12.65 -0.88
C GLU A 594 16.27 -11.38 -0.64
N SER A 595 16.53 -10.30 -1.39
CA SER A 595 15.72 -9.08 -1.33
C SER A 595 14.27 -9.33 -1.70
N VAL A 596 13.99 -10.13 -2.75
CA VAL A 596 12.63 -10.51 -3.14
C VAL A 596 11.95 -11.34 -2.04
N ARG A 597 12.63 -12.32 -1.44
CA ARG A 597 12.08 -13.16 -0.36
C ARG A 597 11.76 -12.32 0.88
N GLN A 598 12.72 -11.51 1.34
CA GLN A 598 12.57 -10.66 2.53
C GLN A 598 11.50 -9.59 2.32
N ALA A 599 11.54 -8.87 1.19
CA ALA A 599 10.55 -7.86 0.89
C ALA A 599 9.12 -8.43 0.80
N THR A 600 8.94 -9.56 0.12
CA THR A 600 7.62 -10.20 -0.02
C THR A 600 7.08 -10.65 1.34
N THR A 601 7.93 -11.26 2.17
CA THR A 601 7.55 -11.70 3.52
C THR A 601 7.20 -10.50 4.41
N GLY A 602 8.04 -9.46 4.42
CA GLY A 602 7.80 -8.24 5.17
C GLY A 602 6.54 -7.50 4.74
N GLN A 603 6.20 -7.49 3.44
CA GLN A 603 4.96 -6.90 2.96
C GLN A 603 3.73 -7.73 3.32
N LEU A 604 3.79 -9.06 3.29
CA LEU A 604 2.69 -9.90 3.78
C LEU A 604 2.39 -9.62 5.26
N MET A 605 3.43 -9.46 6.07
CA MET A 605 3.29 -9.01 7.47
C MET A 605 2.69 -7.60 7.55
N SER A 606 3.07 -6.71 6.63
CA SER A 606 2.53 -5.35 6.54
C SER A 606 1.04 -5.33 6.17
N VAL A 607 0.56 -6.21 5.27
CA VAL A 607 -0.88 -6.38 4.97
C VAL A 607 -1.64 -6.81 6.23
N GLY A 608 -1.11 -7.82 6.94
CA GLY A 608 -1.70 -8.28 8.21
C GLY A 608 -1.77 -7.17 9.26
N LEU A 609 -0.68 -6.40 9.42
CA LEU A 609 -0.65 -5.25 10.31
C LEU A 609 -1.65 -4.16 9.86
N ALA A 610 -1.73 -3.85 8.57
CA ALA A 610 -2.66 -2.85 8.04
C ALA A 610 -4.11 -3.22 8.37
N LEU A 611 -4.51 -4.49 8.23
CA LEU A 611 -5.83 -4.98 8.66
C LEU A 611 -6.06 -4.77 10.15
N VAL A 612 -5.06 -5.05 11.00
CA VAL A 612 -5.15 -4.81 12.45
C VAL A 612 -5.27 -3.32 12.78
N LEU A 613 -4.47 -2.46 12.15
CA LEU A 613 -4.52 -1.01 12.34
C LEU A 613 -5.86 -0.43 11.88
N ILE A 614 -6.39 -0.89 10.75
CA ILE A 614 -7.73 -0.52 10.28
C ILE A 614 -8.80 -0.97 11.26
N TYR A 615 -8.74 -2.21 11.72
CA TYR A 615 -9.66 -2.73 12.74
C TYR A 615 -9.64 -1.86 14.01
N LEU A 616 -8.46 -1.47 14.49
CA LEU A 616 -8.32 -0.58 15.64
C LEU A 616 -8.89 0.82 15.35
N CYS A 617 -8.60 1.40 14.19
CA CYS A 617 -9.12 2.71 13.79
C CYS A 617 -10.65 2.71 13.71
N LEU A 618 -11.25 1.71 13.07
CA LEU A 618 -12.70 1.56 12.98
C LEU A 618 -13.33 1.29 14.35
N SER A 619 -12.69 0.48 15.18
CA SER A 619 -13.15 0.20 16.55
C SER A 619 -13.18 1.46 17.41
N ILE A 620 -12.16 2.32 17.28
CA ILE A 620 -12.11 3.62 17.96
C ILE A 620 -13.20 4.55 17.38
N GLN A 621 -13.31 4.63 16.06
CA GLN A 621 -14.27 5.48 15.35
C GLN A 621 -15.72 5.15 15.72
N PHE A 622 -16.07 3.88 15.88
CA PHE A 622 -17.41 3.42 16.25
C PHE A 622 -17.55 3.06 17.73
N MET A 623 -16.53 3.34 18.55
CA MET A 623 -16.48 3.06 19.98
C MET A 623 -16.91 1.63 20.35
N SER A 624 -16.65 0.66 19.48
CA SER A 624 -17.12 -0.72 19.61
C SER A 624 -16.23 -1.67 18.84
N LEU A 625 -15.58 -2.59 19.56
CA LEU A 625 -14.76 -3.66 18.98
C LEU A 625 -15.58 -4.56 18.04
N LYS A 626 -16.84 -4.85 18.39
CA LYS A 626 -17.71 -5.68 17.55
C LYS A 626 -18.05 -5.00 16.22
N VAL A 627 -18.36 -3.71 16.25
CA VAL A 627 -18.66 -2.93 15.04
C VAL A 627 -17.41 -2.75 14.19
N GLY A 628 -16.26 -2.47 14.82
CA GLY A 628 -14.97 -2.41 14.13
C GLY A 628 -14.62 -3.72 13.42
N LEU A 629 -14.84 -4.87 14.07
CA LEU A 629 -14.57 -6.19 13.48
C LEU A 629 -15.46 -6.42 12.26
N LEU A 630 -16.78 -6.22 12.41
CA LEU A 630 -17.74 -6.38 11.32
C LEU A 630 -17.44 -5.44 10.15
N ALA A 631 -16.99 -4.21 10.43
CA ALA A 631 -16.60 -3.24 9.41
C ALA A 631 -15.29 -3.59 8.69
N THR A 632 -14.44 -4.43 9.29
CA THR A 632 -13.19 -4.90 8.67
C THR A 632 -13.41 -6.15 7.81
N LEU A 633 -14.50 -6.90 8.01
CA LEU A 633 -14.78 -8.15 7.27
C LEU A 633 -14.91 -7.97 5.75
N PRO A 634 -15.61 -6.95 5.20
CA PRO A 634 -15.66 -6.72 3.76
C PRO A 634 -14.26 -6.47 3.18
N THR A 635 -13.45 -5.69 3.90
CA THR A 635 -12.05 -5.43 3.54
C THR A 635 -11.22 -6.70 3.59
N ALA A 636 -11.38 -7.56 4.61
CA ALA A 636 -10.68 -8.84 4.67
C ALA A 636 -11.11 -9.80 3.54
N LEU A 637 -12.40 -9.77 3.16
CA LEU A 637 -12.89 -10.55 2.02
C LEU A 637 -12.23 -10.13 0.71
N GLN A 638 -12.10 -8.84 0.46
CA GLN A 638 -11.45 -8.36 -0.76
C GLN A 638 -9.98 -8.80 -0.83
N THR A 639 -9.27 -8.77 0.31
CA THR A 639 -7.87 -9.16 0.40
C THR A 639 -7.72 -10.65 0.13
N ALA A 640 -8.64 -11.46 0.66
CA ALA A 640 -8.69 -12.88 0.32
C ALA A 640 -8.93 -13.07 -1.18
N ILE A 641 -9.91 -12.38 -1.78
CA ILE A 641 -10.19 -12.44 -3.23
C ILE A 641 -8.95 -12.07 -4.04
N TYR A 642 -8.21 -11.03 -3.67
CA TYR A 642 -6.98 -10.63 -4.34
C TYR A 642 -5.95 -11.77 -4.38
N PHE A 643 -5.58 -12.34 -3.22
CA PHE A 643 -4.64 -13.46 -3.17
C PHE A 643 -5.21 -14.71 -3.88
N GLY A 644 -6.51 -14.96 -3.78
CA GLY A 644 -7.17 -16.05 -4.50
C GLY A 644 -7.07 -15.90 -6.02
N ILE A 645 -7.18 -14.68 -6.55
CA ILE A 645 -6.99 -14.37 -7.97
C ILE A 645 -5.54 -14.60 -8.39
N LEU A 646 -4.56 -14.17 -7.58
CA LEU A 646 -3.14 -14.45 -7.87
C LEU A 646 -2.90 -15.95 -8.01
N GLY A 647 -3.43 -16.75 -7.07
CA GLY A 647 -3.34 -18.21 -7.11
C GLY A 647 -4.08 -18.83 -8.29
N LEU A 648 -5.24 -18.29 -8.68
CA LEU A 648 -6.02 -18.76 -9.83
C LEU A 648 -5.32 -18.48 -11.17
N LEU A 649 -4.73 -17.30 -11.32
CA LEU A 649 -4.07 -16.87 -12.55
C LEU A 649 -2.62 -17.36 -12.65
N GLY A 650 -2.08 -17.99 -11.60
CA GLY A 650 -0.68 -18.39 -11.54
C GLY A 650 0.28 -17.19 -11.51
N VAL A 651 -0.19 -16.03 -11.04
CA VAL A 651 0.65 -14.84 -10.89
C VAL A 651 1.46 -14.99 -9.62
N ARG A 652 2.78 -14.84 -9.74
CA ARG A 652 3.71 -15.01 -8.62
C ARG A 652 3.55 -13.89 -7.59
N LEU A 653 3.76 -14.25 -6.33
CA LEU A 653 3.86 -13.30 -5.25
C LEU A 653 5.26 -12.69 -5.24
N ASN A 654 5.34 -11.44 -5.65
CA ASN A 654 6.55 -10.62 -5.62
C ASN A 654 6.27 -9.28 -4.90
N PRO A 655 7.31 -8.47 -4.62
CA PRO A 655 7.14 -7.24 -3.86
C PRO A 655 6.18 -6.22 -4.51
N THR A 656 6.09 -6.24 -5.83
CA THR A 656 5.18 -5.36 -6.58
C THR A 656 3.72 -5.78 -6.39
N SER A 657 3.44 -7.09 -6.45
CA SER A 657 2.09 -7.63 -6.27
C SER A 657 1.57 -7.45 -4.85
N VAL A 658 2.38 -7.63 -3.80
CA VAL A 658 1.87 -7.42 -2.43
C VAL A 658 1.68 -5.92 -2.15
N LEU A 659 2.50 -5.05 -2.74
CA LEU A 659 2.33 -3.60 -2.66
C LEU A 659 0.98 -3.13 -3.20
N VAL A 660 0.49 -3.72 -4.31
CA VAL A 660 -0.85 -3.44 -4.84
C VAL A 660 -1.91 -3.66 -3.75
N GLU A 661 -1.86 -4.79 -3.05
CA GLU A 661 -2.85 -5.10 -2.01
C GLU A 661 -2.75 -4.14 -0.83
N CYS A 662 -1.54 -3.86 -0.33
CA CYS A 662 -1.35 -2.86 0.73
C CYS A 662 -1.96 -1.51 0.36
N LEU A 663 -1.81 -1.10 -0.90
CA LEU A 663 -2.34 0.16 -1.41
C LEU A 663 -3.86 0.14 -1.53
N VAL A 664 -4.41 -0.86 -2.23
CA VAL A 664 -5.84 -0.96 -2.52
C VAL A 664 -6.65 -1.17 -1.25
N LEU A 665 -6.12 -1.90 -0.27
CA LEU A 665 -6.71 -2.06 1.06
C LEU A 665 -6.95 -0.70 1.74
N GLY A 666 -6.02 0.25 1.61
CA GLY A 666 -6.16 1.62 2.10
C GLY A 666 -7.19 2.46 1.33
N LEU A 667 -7.45 2.14 0.05
CA LEU A 667 -8.45 2.79 -0.81
C LEU A 667 -9.85 2.18 -0.66
N ALA A 668 -9.93 0.91 -0.25
CA ALA A 668 -11.18 0.19 -0.10
C ALA A 668 -11.95 0.56 1.17
N ILE A 669 -11.23 0.79 2.27
CA ILE A 669 -11.86 1.11 3.54
C ILE A 669 -12.60 2.45 3.52
N ASP A 670 -12.20 3.36 2.62
CA ASP A 670 -12.78 4.69 2.43
C ASP A 670 -14.30 4.63 2.22
N ASP A 671 -14.73 3.79 1.28
CA ASP A 671 -16.13 3.67 0.90
C ASP A 671 -16.98 3.02 1.98
N THR A 672 -16.40 2.05 2.69
CA THR A 672 -17.03 1.44 3.87
C THR A 672 -17.24 2.49 4.98
N ILE A 673 -16.26 3.36 5.24
CA ILE A 673 -16.41 4.44 6.23
C ILE A 673 -17.48 5.44 5.81
N HIS A 674 -17.49 5.87 4.55
CA HIS A 674 -18.50 6.77 4.01
C HIS A 674 -19.91 6.17 4.07
N TYR A 675 -20.06 4.88 3.74
CA TYR A 675 -21.30 4.14 3.90
C TYR A 675 -21.75 4.10 5.35
N LEU A 676 -20.88 3.70 6.28
CA LEU A 676 -21.20 3.58 7.70
C LEU A 676 -21.55 4.92 8.33
N ALA A 677 -20.87 6.01 7.94
CA ALA A 677 -21.19 7.36 8.41
C ALA A 677 -22.59 7.79 7.98
N ARG A 678 -22.97 7.57 6.71
CA ARG A 678 -24.32 7.88 6.21
C ARG A 678 -25.37 6.97 6.82
N PHE A 679 -25.07 5.68 6.97
CA PHE A 679 -25.94 4.71 7.61
C PHE A 679 -26.23 5.08 9.08
N ALA A 680 -25.19 5.37 9.87
CA ALA A 680 -25.35 5.78 11.27
C ALA A 680 -26.19 7.06 11.41
N SER A 681 -25.96 8.05 10.55
CA SER A 681 -26.75 9.29 10.52
C SER A 681 -28.20 9.05 10.13
N ALA A 682 -28.44 8.24 9.08
CA ALA A 682 -29.78 7.92 8.61
C ALA A 682 -30.58 7.05 9.59
N ALA A 683 -29.92 6.10 10.28
CA ALA A 683 -30.53 5.23 11.29
C ALA A 683 -31.08 6.05 12.45
N LYS A 684 -30.32 7.04 12.94
CA LYS A 684 -30.77 7.94 14.00
C LYS A 684 -31.95 8.82 13.60
N ARG A 685 -31.96 9.33 12.38
CA ARG A 685 -33.04 10.20 11.90
C ARG A 685 -34.34 9.44 11.61
N SER A 686 -34.25 8.19 11.17
CA SER A 686 -35.40 7.41 10.73
C SER A 686 -35.90 6.38 11.76
N GLY A 687 -35.11 6.06 12.78
CA GLY A 687 -35.43 5.03 13.76
C GLY A 687 -35.43 3.60 13.21
N SER A 688 -35.08 3.41 11.92
CA SER A 688 -35.11 2.13 11.22
C SER A 688 -33.80 1.88 10.48
N GLU A 689 -33.13 0.79 10.81
CA GLU A 689 -31.88 0.36 10.20
C GLU A 689 -32.08 -0.03 8.73
N VAL A 690 -33.24 -0.60 8.38
CA VAL A 690 -33.60 -0.99 7.02
C VAL A 690 -33.76 0.24 6.12
N VAL A 691 -34.45 1.27 6.61
CA VAL A 691 -34.61 2.55 5.88
C VAL A 691 -33.28 3.29 5.80
N ALA A 692 -32.44 3.19 6.84
CA ALA A 692 -31.12 3.77 6.86
C ALA A 692 -30.16 3.14 5.85
N ALA A 693 -30.14 1.81 5.75
CA ALA A 693 -29.35 1.08 4.77
C ALA A 693 -29.70 1.50 3.34
N LYS A 694 -31.00 1.62 3.05
CA LYS A 694 -31.47 2.14 1.76
C LYS A 694 -30.95 3.55 1.48
N LYS A 695 -31.14 4.49 2.42
CA LYS A 695 -30.68 5.88 2.25
C LYS A 695 -29.16 5.99 2.12
N ALA A 696 -28.41 5.20 2.87
CA ALA A 696 -26.96 5.16 2.81
C ALA A 696 -26.48 4.62 1.45
N LEU A 697 -27.05 3.51 0.99
CA LEU A 697 -26.72 2.93 -0.31
C LEU A 697 -27.01 3.90 -1.45
N HIS A 698 -28.16 4.58 -1.44
CA HIS A 698 -28.49 5.61 -2.44
C HIS A 698 -27.49 6.77 -2.45
N ALA A 699 -27.05 7.23 -1.28
CA ALA A 699 -26.11 8.33 -1.16
C ALA A 699 -24.70 7.95 -1.65
N VAL A 700 -24.32 6.68 -1.51
CA VAL A 700 -22.95 6.21 -1.70
C VAL A 700 -22.75 5.53 -3.06
N LEU A 701 -23.80 4.95 -3.66
CA LEU A 701 -23.71 4.19 -4.92
C LEU A 701 -23.03 4.96 -6.06
N ARG A 702 -23.46 6.20 -6.31
CA ARG A 702 -22.91 7.03 -7.38
C ARG A 702 -21.45 7.43 -7.12
N PRO A 703 -21.10 8.08 -5.98
CA PRO A 703 -19.71 8.48 -5.75
C PRO A 703 -18.77 7.28 -5.75
N VAL A 704 -19.11 6.17 -5.08
CA VAL A 704 -18.26 4.97 -5.03
C VAL A 704 -18.06 4.33 -6.39
N THR A 705 -19.12 4.23 -7.20
CA THR A 705 -18.98 3.66 -8.55
C THR A 705 -18.07 4.52 -9.43
N LEU A 706 -18.21 5.85 -9.35
CA LEU A 706 -17.37 6.76 -10.11
C LEU A 706 -15.93 6.73 -9.62
N THR A 707 -15.68 6.76 -8.32
CA THR A 707 -14.31 6.72 -7.78
C THR A 707 -13.63 5.41 -8.16
N LYS A 708 -14.26 4.24 -7.98
CA LYS A 708 -13.69 2.95 -8.38
C LYS A 708 -13.39 2.86 -9.87
N ALA A 709 -14.32 3.32 -10.72
CA ALA A 709 -14.10 3.35 -12.17
C ALA A 709 -12.90 4.24 -12.53
N ILE A 710 -12.77 5.42 -11.91
CA ILE A 710 -11.67 6.31 -12.24
C ILE A 710 -10.34 5.80 -11.67
N LEU A 711 -10.32 5.29 -10.44
CA LEU A 711 -9.12 4.67 -9.86
C LEU A 711 -8.65 3.51 -10.74
N ALA A 712 -9.55 2.62 -11.16
CA ALA A 712 -9.22 1.49 -12.02
C ALA A 712 -8.67 1.94 -13.38
N LEU A 713 -9.32 2.91 -14.04
CA LEU A 713 -8.84 3.46 -15.31
C LEU A 713 -7.51 4.21 -15.17
N GLY A 714 -7.31 4.91 -14.05
CA GLY A 714 -6.06 5.61 -13.74
C GLY A 714 -4.89 4.66 -13.47
N PHE A 715 -5.11 3.51 -12.85
CA PHE A 715 -4.08 2.48 -12.73
C PHE A 715 -3.85 1.72 -14.04
N LEU A 716 -4.88 1.53 -14.87
CA LEU A 716 -4.74 0.89 -16.19
C LEU A 716 -3.83 1.67 -17.15
N THR A 717 -3.64 2.98 -16.97
CA THR A 717 -2.65 3.72 -17.79
C THR A 717 -1.22 3.29 -17.52
N LEU A 718 -0.92 2.62 -16.40
CA LEU A 718 0.41 2.04 -16.16
C LEU A 718 0.70 0.86 -17.08
N VAL A 719 -0.35 0.21 -17.64
CA VAL A 719 -0.21 -0.92 -18.57
C VAL A 719 0.47 -0.51 -19.87
N THR A 720 0.39 0.77 -20.25
CA THR A 720 1.05 1.28 -21.46
C THR A 720 2.52 1.67 -21.24
N GLY A 721 3.10 1.40 -20.07
CA GLY A 721 4.48 1.75 -19.74
C GLY A 721 5.51 0.71 -20.23
N ASP A 722 6.78 1.13 -20.26
CA ASP A 722 7.92 0.31 -20.73
C ASP A 722 8.34 -0.79 -19.72
N LEU A 723 7.76 -0.80 -18.52
CA LEU A 723 8.10 -1.74 -17.44
C LEU A 723 6.93 -2.67 -17.11
N ASN A 724 7.12 -3.96 -17.34
CA ASN A 724 6.13 -5.01 -17.08
C ASN A 724 5.71 -5.07 -15.61
N SER A 725 6.63 -4.77 -14.67
CA SER A 725 6.30 -4.74 -13.24
C SER A 725 5.26 -3.67 -12.92
N GLN A 726 5.36 -2.49 -13.53
CA GLN A 726 4.39 -1.41 -13.36
C GLN A 726 3.10 -1.66 -14.14
N ALA A 727 3.19 -2.27 -15.33
CA ALA A 727 2.00 -2.73 -16.05
C ALA A 727 1.23 -3.78 -15.21
N LEU A 728 1.96 -4.72 -14.60
CA LEU A 728 1.45 -5.73 -13.66
C LEU A 728 0.73 -5.07 -12.49
N PHE A 729 1.39 -4.09 -11.87
CA PHE A 729 0.81 -3.28 -10.82
C PHE A 729 -0.51 -2.61 -11.25
N GLY A 730 -0.52 -1.98 -12.43
CA GLY A 730 -1.68 -1.26 -12.95
C GLY A 730 -2.90 -2.13 -13.19
N TRP A 731 -2.73 -3.28 -13.85
CA TRP A 731 -3.85 -4.17 -14.12
C TRP A 731 -4.33 -4.91 -12.86
N LEU A 732 -3.42 -5.32 -11.97
CA LEU A 732 -3.79 -5.93 -10.69
C LEU A 732 -4.58 -4.93 -9.83
N ALA A 733 -4.10 -3.69 -9.69
CA ALA A 733 -4.79 -2.67 -8.93
C ALA A 733 -6.20 -2.41 -9.49
N ALA A 734 -6.35 -2.31 -10.81
CA ALA A 734 -7.63 -2.14 -11.46
C ALA A 734 -8.59 -3.32 -11.23
N LEU A 735 -8.08 -4.56 -11.30
CA LEU A 735 -8.85 -5.77 -11.03
C LEU A 735 -9.30 -5.82 -9.56
N THR A 736 -8.40 -5.54 -8.62
CA THR A 736 -8.72 -5.50 -7.18
C THR A 736 -9.78 -4.44 -6.91
N LEU A 737 -9.65 -3.23 -7.46
CA LEU A 737 -10.63 -2.16 -7.30
C LEU A 737 -12.02 -2.52 -7.88
N PHE A 738 -12.05 -3.30 -8.96
CA PHE A 738 -13.31 -3.83 -9.49
C PHE A 738 -13.99 -4.80 -8.52
N PHE A 739 -13.24 -5.73 -7.90
CA PHE A 739 -13.80 -6.60 -6.87
C PHE A 739 -14.15 -5.84 -5.59
N THR A 740 -13.36 -4.86 -5.19
CA THR A 740 -13.69 -3.93 -4.10
C THR A 740 -15.03 -3.24 -4.35
N TRP A 741 -15.27 -2.74 -5.57
CA TRP A 741 -16.55 -2.15 -5.95
C TRP A 741 -17.74 -3.12 -5.76
N ILE A 742 -17.58 -4.39 -6.15
CA ILE A 742 -18.60 -5.43 -5.92
C ILE A 742 -18.82 -5.65 -4.43
N VAL A 743 -17.76 -5.78 -3.64
CA VAL A 743 -17.84 -5.99 -2.19
C VAL A 743 -18.52 -4.80 -1.51
N ASP A 744 -18.15 -3.57 -1.85
CA ASP A 744 -18.71 -2.36 -1.25
C ASP A 744 -20.19 -2.15 -1.54
N ILE A 745 -20.67 -2.59 -2.70
CA ILE A 745 -22.05 -2.39 -3.14
C ILE A 745 -22.98 -3.50 -2.67
N PHE A 746 -22.50 -4.74 -2.62
CA PHE A 746 -23.32 -5.91 -2.29
C PHE A 746 -23.08 -6.40 -0.86
N VAL A 747 -21.82 -6.54 -0.46
CA VAL A 747 -21.44 -7.23 0.77
C VAL A 747 -21.46 -6.27 1.97
N THR A 748 -20.92 -5.07 1.82
CA THR A 748 -20.88 -4.06 2.90
C THR A 748 -22.29 -3.71 3.43
N PRO A 749 -23.30 -3.40 2.59
CA PRO A 749 -24.67 -3.14 3.07
C PRO A 749 -25.31 -4.35 3.77
N ALA A 750 -25.11 -5.56 3.24
CA ALA A 750 -25.62 -6.81 3.80
C ALA A 750 -25.10 -7.07 5.22
N PHE A 751 -23.80 -6.82 5.48
CA PHE A 751 -23.22 -6.95 6.82
C PHE A 751 -23.76 -5.90 7.80
N MET A 752 -24.03 -4.68 7.34
CA MET A 752 -24.31 -3.53 8.21
C MET A 752 -25.80 -3.29 8.51
N SER A 753 -26.69 -3.80 7.67
CA SER A 753 -28.15 -3.58 7.74
C SER A 753 -28.83 -3.96 9.07
N GLY A 754 -28.17 -4.73 9.95
CA GLY A 754 -28.69 -5.18 11.25
C GLY A 754 -28.08 -4.52 12.49
N ILE A 755 -27.25 -3.49 12.35
CA ILE A 755 -26.46 -2.93 13.45
C ILE A 755 -26.90 -1.49 13.75
N ARG A 756 -27.14 -1.14 15.03
CA ARG A 756 -27.20 0.29 15.44
C ARG A 756 -25.80 0.78 15.77
N ILE A 757 -25.37 1.81 15.07
CA ILE A 757 -24.00 2.35 15.17
C ILE A 757 -24.03 3.70 15.89
N VAL A 758 -23.21 3.82 16.93
CA VAL A 758 -22.91 5.09 17.59
C VAL A 758 -21.45 5.44 17.25
N SER A 759 -21.21 6.54 16.54
CA SER A 759 -19.84 6.97 16.27
C SER A 759 -19.27 7.81 17.42
N LEU A 760 -17.93 7.80 17.55
CA LEU A 760 -17.19 8.65 18.46
C LEU A 760 -17.57 10.13 18.30
N TRP A 761 -17.70 10.57 17.05
CA TRP A 761 -18.03 11.96 16.75
C TRP A 761 -19.45 12.34 17.14
N ASP A 762 -20.37 11.39 17.19
CA ASP A 762 -21.70 11.65 17.72
C ASP A 762 -21.65 11.97 19.22
N THR A 763 -20.80 11.29 19.99
CA THR A 763 -20.59 11.60 21.42
C THR A 763 -19.89 12.94 21.64
N LEU A 764 -19.06 13.38 20.68
CA LEU A 764 -18.38 14.68 20.72
C LEU A 764 -19.27 15.82 20.22
N ARG A 765 -20.22 15.54 19.31
CA ARG A 765 -21.18 16.52 18.76
C ARG A 765 -22.43 16.69 19.64
N LEU A 766 -22.83 15.68 20.43
CA LEU A 766 -23.98 15.81 21.33
C LEU A 766 -23.74 16.90 22.37
N ASN A 767 -24.37 18.06 22.17
CA ASN A 767 -24.40 19.13 23.14
C ASN A 767 -25.63 18.99 24.04
N LEU A 768 -25.47 18.23 25.12
CA LEU A 768 -26.48 18.09 26.17
C LEU A 768 -26.26 19.10 27.32
N GLY A 769 -25.24 19.98 27.21
CA GLY A 769 -24.76 20.86 28.29
C GLY A 769 -23.73 20.19 29.21
N ASP A 770 -23.11 20.98 30.10
CA ASP A 770 -22.16 20.48 31.09
C ASP A 770 -22.90 19.88 32.29
N ARG A 771 -22.36 18.79 32.86
CA ARG A 771 -22.88 18.10 34.07
C ARG A 771 -24.35 17.64 34.00
N ILE A 772 -24.71 16.99 32.90
CA ILE A 772 -26.09 16.47 32.67
C ILE A 772 -26.50 15.45 33.74
N GLN A 773 -25.54 14.71 34.32
CA GLN A 773 -25.76 13.78 35.43
C GLN A 773 -26.22 14.45 36.73
N GLU A 774 -26.04 15.78 36.88
CA GLU A 774 -26.51 16.57 38.02
C GLU A 774 -27.88 17.22 37.76
N THR A 775 -28.21 17.48 36.49
CA THR A 775 -29.45 18.16 36.08
C THR A 775 -30.55 17.21 35.64
N ILE A 776 -30.23 15.98 35.22
CA ILE A 776 -31.18 14.96 34.80
C ILE A 776 -31.13 13.79 35.77
N PRO A 777 -32.15 13.62 36.63
CA PRO A 777 -32.19 12.54 37.63
C PRO A 777 -32.03 11.13 37.04
N LEU A 778 -32.49 10.92 35.80
CA LEU A 778 -32.34 9.65 35.08
C LEU A 778 -30.87 9.25 34.86
N PHE A 779 -29.97 10.23 34.80
CA PHE A 779 -28.54 10.00 34.54
C PHE A 779 -27.71 9.99 35.82
N LYS A 780 -28.35 10.04 36.99
CA LYS A 780 -27.67 10.01 38.28
C LYS A 780 -26.87 8.71 38.42
N GLY A 781 -25.58 8.82 38.72
CA GLY A 781 -24.68 7.66 38.82
C GLY A 781 -24.11 7.15 37.48
N LEU A 782 -24.46 7.77 36.34
CA LEU A 782 -23.76 7.57 35.08
C LEU A 782 -22.55 8.51 34.98
N THR A 783 -21.47 8.06 34.37
CA THR A 783 -20.40 8.99 33.93
C THR A 783 -20.91 9.84 32.76
N GLN A 784 -20.29 11.00 32.53
CA GLN A 784 -20.67 11.88 31.42
C GLN A 784 -20.64 11.16 30.06
N ARG A 785 -19.70 10.22 29.88
CA ARG A 785 -19.62 9.34 28.70
C ARG A 785 -20.81 8.38 28.61
N GLN A 786 -21.19 7.75 29.72
CA GLN A 786 -22.33 6.82 29.78
C GLN A 786 -23.66 7.52 29.53
N ALA A 787 -23.87 8.71 30.11
CA ALA A 787 -25.06 9.53 29.87
C ALA A 787 -25.19 9.93 28.40
N ARG A 788 -24.07 10.29 27.74
CA ARG A 788 -24.05 10.56 26.29
C ARG A 788 -24.35 9.31 25.46
N ILE A 789 -23.80 8.14 25.82
CA ILE A 789 -24.12 6.87 25.15
C ILE A 789 -25.61 6.56 25.27
N PHE A 790 -26.21 6.67 26.47
CA PHE A 790 -27.65 6.49 26.64
C PHE A 790 -28.47 7.45 25.77
N ALA A 791 -28.10 8.74 25.79
CA ALA A 791 -28.76 9.74 24.96
C ALA A 791 -28.64 9.46 23.45
N LEU A 792 -27.54 8.83 23.03
CA LEU A 792 -27.30 8.42 21.65
C LEU A 792 -28.00 7.14 21.23
N MET A 793 -28.30 6.27 22.20
CA MET A 793 -29.11 5.07 22.01
C MET A 793 -30.61 5.38 21.98
N SER A 794 -30.99 6.58 22.42
CA SER A 794 -32.37 7.07 22.46
C SER A 794 -32.64 8.01 21.28
N ASN A 795 -33.91 8.16 20.90
CA ASN A 795 -34.30 9.00 19.77
C ASN A 795 -34.55 10.45 20.21
N LEU A 796 -33.79 11.40 19.67
CA LEU A 796 -34.03 12.83 19.93
C LEU A 796 -35.14 13.36 19.01
N HIS A 797 -36.29 13.69 19.58
CA HIS A 797 -37.41 14.32 18.89
C HIS A 797 -37.39 15.84 19.12
N THR A 798 -37.60 16.61 18.06
CA THR A 798 -37.91 18.05 18.18
C THR A 798 -39.38 18.22 17.87
N ILE A 799 -40.14 18.72 18.83
CA ILE A 799 -41.60 18.84 18.74
C ILE A 799 -41.97 20.32 18.80
N PRO A 800 -42.84 20.81 17.90
CA PRO A 800 -43.32 22.20 17.93
C PRO A 800 -44.04 22.54 19.23
N ALA A 801 -44.18 23.84 19.53
CA ALA A 801 -45.01 24.30 20.64
C ALA A 801 -46.49 23.90 20.43
N ASN A 802 -47.24 23.76 21.53
CA ASN A 802 -48.68 23.45 21.56
C ASN A 802 -49.06 22.14 20.84
N THR A 803 -48.18 21.15 20.86
CA THR A 803 -48.40 19.83 20.25
C THR A 803 -48.62 18.78 21.33
N ARG A 804 -49.61 17.90 21.13
CA ARG A 804 -49.85 16.78 22.05
C ARG A 804 -48.79 15.69 21.91
N LEU A 805 -48.15 15.33 23.01
CA LEU A 805 -47.12 14.30 23.10
C LEU A 805 -47.67 12.96 23.60
N ILE A 806 -48.47 13.00 24.66
CA ILE A 806 -49.06 11.82 25.33
C ILE A 806 -50.54 12.10 25.56
N THR A 807 -51.39 11.09 25.32
CA THR A 807 -52.80 11.13 25.71
C THR A 807 -53.05 10.22 26.89
N GLU A 808 -53.83 10.69 27.86
CA GLU A 808 -54.32 9.89 28.98
C GLU A 808 -55.07 8.64 28.49
N GLY A 809 -54.83 7.49 29.12
CA GLY A 809 -55.49 6.22 28.79
C GLY A 809 -54.82 5.39 27.68
N ASP A 810 -53.90 5.97 26.91
CA ASP A 810 -53.18 5.25 25.86
C ASP A 810 -52.30 4.11 26.41
N GLY A 811 -52.10 3.08 25.60
CA GLY A 811 -51.07 2.06 25.85
C GLY A 811 -49.67 2.68 25.73
N ALA A 812 -48.76 2.32 26.63
CA ALA A 812 -47.47 2.96 26.76
C ALA A 812 -46.31 1.96 26.65
N GLY A 813 -45.29 2.33 25.87
CA GLY A 813 -44.04 1.58 25.72
C GLY A 813 -42.83 2.49 25.53
N SER A 814 -42.94 3.76 25.93
CA SER A 814 -41.89 4.76 25.78
C SER A 814 -41.91 5.82 26.88
N ILE A 815 -40.75 6.34 27.23
CA ILE A 815 -40.53 7.49 28.11
C ILE A 815 -39.92 8.64 27.33
N TYR A 816 -40.09 9.86 27.82
CA TYR A 816 -39.47 11.06 27.26
C TYR A 816 -38.71 11.82 28.34
N VAL A 817 -37.47 12.22 28.03
CA VAL A 817 -36.66 13.10 28.89
C VAL A 817 -36.61 14.49 28.25
N VAL A 818 -36.93 15.53 29.01
CA VAL A 818 -36.90 16.91 28.51
C VAL A 818 -35.45 17.38 28.45
N ILE A 819 -34.93 17.62 27.24
CA ILE A 819 -33.59 18.18 27.03
C ILE A 819 -33.65 19.70 26.96
N ASP A 820 -34.70 20.23 26.34
CA ASP A 820 -34.95 21.66 26.17
C ASP A 820 -36.45 21.92 25.94
N GLY A 821 -36.94 23.08 26.35
CA GLY A 821 -38.36 23.44 26.31
C GLY A 821 -39.16 23.06 27.56
N GLU A 822 -40.45 23.37 27.54
CA GLU A 822 -41.38 23.21 28.67
C GLU A 822 -42.59 22.37 28.24
N LEU A 823 -43.05 21.48 29.11
CA LEU A 823 -44.25 20.66 28.90
C LEU A 823 -45.28 20.91 30.01
N SER A 824 -46.56 20.74 29.68
CA SER A 824 -47.65 20.78 30.67
C SER A 824 -48.32 19.41 30.75
N VAL A 825 -48.42 18.88 31.97
CA VAL A 825 -49.08 17.60 32.29
C VAL A 825 -50.44 17.87 32.93
N TYR A 826 -51.50 17.23 32.44
CA TYR A 826 -52.85 17.41 32.94
C TYR A 826 -53.71 16.15 32.79
N ILE A 827 -54.78 16.07 33.57
CA ILE A 827 -55.81 15.03 33.50
C ILE A 827 -57.12 15.68 33.04
N GLY A 828 -57.90 14.97 32.21
CA GLY A 828 -59.22 15.42 31.75
C GLY A 828 -59.26 15.94 30.30
N ASN A 829 -60.46 15.99 29.73
CA ASN A 829 -60.73 16.38 28.34
C ASN A 829 -61.46 17.74 28.27
N GLY A 830 -61.07 18.60 27.33
CA GLY A 830 -61.79 19.86 27.04
C GLY A 830 -61.55 20.99 28.05
N GLU A 831 -62.62 21.58 28.57
CA GLU A 831 -62.58 22.71 29.53
C GLU A 831 -62.30 22.27 30.98
N ASP A 832 -62.48 20.98 31.31
CA ASP A 832 -62.17 20.38 32.62
C ASP A 832 -60.72 19.86 32.73
N LYS A 833 -59.75 20.64 32.22
CA LYS A 833 -58.32 20.28 32.32
C LYS A 833 -57.76 20.62 33.70
N ILE A 834 -57.44 19.60 34.47
CA ILE A 834 -56.74 19.77 35.75
C ILE A 834 -55.24 19.66 35.51
N LYS A 835 -54.54 20.80 35.56
CA LYS A 835 -53.08 20.84 35.46
C LYS A 835 -52.43 20.18 36.66
N LEU A 836 -51.59 19.17 36.40
CA LEU A 836 -50.88 18.42 37.43
C LEU A 836 -49.47 18.97 37.69
N ALA A 837 -48.73 19.26 36.63
CA ALA A 837 -47.34 19.69 36.73
C ALA A 837 -46.87 20.38 35.43
N GLU A 838 -45.89 21.27 35.57
CA GLU A 838 -45.05 21.71 34.46
C GLU A 838 -43.74 20.95 34.51
N MET A 839 -43.29 20.47 33.36
CA MET A 839 -42.04 19.73 33.23
C MET A 839 -41.03 20.61 32.50
N LYS A 840 -39.84 20.70 33.07
CA LYS A 840 -38.73 21.51 32.57
C LYS A 840 -37.56 20.61 32.22
N ARG A 841 -36.48 21.21 31.74
CA ARG A 841 -35.25 20.48 31.40
C ARG A 841 -34.82 19.54 32.53
N GLY A 842 -34.62 18.28 32.17
CA GLY A 842 -34.20 17.19 33.05
C GLY A 842 -35.33 16.32 33.58
N ASP A 843 -36.58 16.77 33.46
CA ASP A 843 -37.72 15.97 33.88
C ASP A 843 -38.01 14.81 32.91
N VAL A 844 -38.50 13.72 33.48
CA VAL A 844 -38.93 12.52 32.73
C VAL A 844 -40.45 12.46 32.71
N VAL A 845 -41.06 12.16 31.57
CA VAL A 845 -42.50 11.96 31.44
C VAL A 845 -42.82 10.63 30.79
N GLY A 846 -43.92 10.02 31.24
CA GLY A 846 -44.42 8.76 30.70
C GLY A 846 -43.82 7.50 31.33
N GLU A 847 -42.97 7.64 32.35
CA GLU A 847 -42.35 6.53 33.08
C GLU A 847 -43.35 5.58 33.71
N GLY A 848 -44.47 6.07 34.24
CA GLY A 848 -45.50 5.21 34.85
C GLY A 848 -46.12 4.22 33.87
N GLY A 849 -46.32 4.63 32.61
CA GLY A 849 -46.86 3.75 31.56
C GLY A 849 -45.85 2.77 30.96
N TYR A 850 -44.55 3.01 31.16
CA TYR A 850 -43.49 2.27 30.48
C TYR A 850 -43.46 0.77 30.82
N PHE A 851 -43.79 0.39 32.06
CA PHE A 851 -43.84 -1.01 32.49
C PHE A 851 -45.24 -1.65 32.35
N GLY A 852 -46.01 -1.22 31.34
CA GLY A 852 -47.29 -1.86 30.97
C GLY A 852 -48.55 -1.27 31.59
N GLN A 853 -48.44 -0.15 32.31
CA GLN A 853 -49.63 0.61 32.76
C GLN A 853 -50.13 1.54 31.64
N ARG A 854 -51.42 1.86 31.63
CA ARG A 854 -51.95 2.91 30.74
C ARG A 854 -51.41 4.28 31.16
N ARG A 855 -51.29 5.21 30.21
CA ARG A 855 -50.87 6.59 30.49
C ARG A 855 -51.82 7.23 31.51
N SER A 856 -51.26 7.78 32.59
CA SER A 856 -52.03 8.35 33.70
C SER A 856 -52.42 9.82 33.51
N ALA A 857 -51.86 10.49 32.51
CA ALA A 857 -52.12 11.90 32.21
C ALA A 857 -51.77 12.22 30.75
N SER A 858 -52.36 13.29 30.23
CA SER A 858 -52.00 13.88 28.94
C SER A 858 -50.84 14.87 29.10
N VAL A 859 -49.99 14.98 28.07
CA VAL A 859 -48.83 15.88 28.06
C VAL A 859 -48.80 16.65 26.74
N ASP A 860 -48.78 17.98 26.84
CA ASP A 860 -48.63 18.88 25.69
C ASP A 860 -47.34 19.71 25.82
N THR A 861 -46.72 20.08 24.70
CA THR A 861 -45.59 21.02 24.67
C THR A 861 -46.08 22.46 24.84
N LEU A 862 -45.43 23.26 25.70
CA LEU A 862 -45.71 24.70 25.83
C LEU A 862 -44.82 25.53 24.90
N THR A 863 -43.56 25.12 24.76
CA THR A 863 -42.60 25.71 23.84
C THR A 863 -42.11 24.66 22.83
N ALA A 864 -41.35 25.07 21.82
CA ALA A 864 -40.70 24.10 20.94
C ALA A 864 -39.68 23.30 21.77
N SER A 865 -39.93 22.00 21.93
CA SER A 865 -39.23 21.17 22.90
C SER A 865 -38.40 20.09 22.22
N ARG A 866 -37.19 19.86 22.76
CA ARG A 866 -36.32 18.74 22.36
C ARG A 866 -36.41 17.67 23.42
N LEU A 867 -36.91 16.50 23.03
CA LEU A 867 -37.21 15.39 23.93
C LEU A 867 -36.42 14.15 23.53
N LEU A 868 -35.86 13.46 24.52
CA LEU A 868 -35.19 12.20 24.32
C LEU A 868 -36.19 11.07 24.57
N ARG A 869 -36.65 10.43 23.51
CA ARG A 869 -37.57 9.29 23.57
C ARG A 869 -36.78 7.99 23.73
N PHE A 870 -37.14 7.19 24.73
CA PHE A 870 -36.59 5.87 24.98
C PHE A 870 -37.73 4.85 25.07
N ASP A 871 -37.72 3.83 24.21
CA ASP A 871 -38.78 2.82 24.13
C ASP A 871 -38.31 1.38 24.38
N ASN A 872 -39.24 0.43 24.36
CA ASN A 872 -38.95 -0.98 24.63
C ASN A 872 -37.89 -1.57 23.68
N GLU A 873 -37.81 -1.13 22.43
CA GLU A 873 -36.75 -1.60 21.53
C GLU A 873 -35.40 -0.97 21.89
N ASP A 874 -35.38 0.32 22.21
CA ASP A 874 -34.17 1.00 22.70
C ASP A 874 -33.65 0.32 23.97
N GLN A 875 -34.56 -0.19 24.80
CA GLN A 875 -34.25 -0.95 26.01
C GLN A 875 -33.58 -2.29 25.75
N GLU A 876 -34.20 -3.16 24.94
CA GLU A 876 -33.60 -4.46 24.60
C GLU A 876 -32.20 -4.26 24.01
N ARG A 877 -32.05 -3.26 23.14
CA ARG A 877 -30.76 -2.88 22.56
C ARG A 877 -29.77 -2.38 23.61
N LEU A 878 -30.17 -1.52 24.55
CA LEU A 878 -29.30 -1.02 25.61
C LEU A 878 -28.84 -2.15 26.54
N CYS A 879 -29.73 -3.11 26.84
CA CYS A 879 -29.40 -4.30 27.62
C CYS A 879 -28.35 -5.19 26.92
N VAL A 880 -28.45 -5.36 25.60
CA VAL A 880 -27.51 -6.18 24.82
C VAL A 880 -26.17 -5.47 24.60
N ALA A 881 -26.20 -4.18 24.28
CA ALA A 881 -25.00 -3.43 23.91
C ALA A 881 -24.22 -2.88 25.12
N TYR A 882 -24.93 -2.42 26.17
CA TYR A 882 -24.33 -1.77 27.34
C TYR A 882 -25.04 -2.17 28.66
N PRO A 883 -24.91 -3.43 29.12
CA PRO A 883 -25.62 -3.93 30.30
C PRO A 883 -25.41 -3.10 31.56
N SER A 884 -24.21 -2.54 31.74
CA SER A 884 -23.86 -1.70 32.90
C SER A 884 -24.49 -0.32 32.88
N ILE A 885 -24.79 0.22 31.69
CA ILE A 885 -25.54 1.48 31.54
C ILE A 885 -27.02 1.19 31.77
N ALA A 886 -27.54 0.13 31.15
CA ALA A 886 -28.92 -0.30 31.30
C ALA A 886 -29.29 -0.46 32.78
N SER A 887 -28.51 -1.23 33.55
CA SER A 887 -28.80 -1.48 34.97
C SER A 887 -28.89 -0.20 35.81
N ARG A 888 -28.01 0.78 35.59
CA ARG A 888 -28.02 2.07 36.29
C ARG A 888 -29.19 2.96 35.88
N VAL A 889 -29.53 2.97 34.59
CA VAL A 889 -30.70 3.70 34.08
C VAL A 889 -31.98 3.12 34.66
N PHE A 890 -32.15 1.79 34.68
CA PHE A 890 -33.31 1.15 35.29
C PHE A 890 -33.40 1.41 36.79
N LEU A 891 -32.27 1.35 37.50
CA LEU A 891 -32.25 1.70 38.91
C LEU A 891 -32.76 3.13 39.13
N SER A 892 -32.31 4.07 38.31
CA SER A 892 -32.72 5.47 38.38
C SER A 892 -34.21 5.66 38.00
N LEU A 893 -34.71 4.94 37.00
CA LEU A 893 -36.14 4.92 36.63
C LEU A 893 -37.01 4.39 37.76
N ASN A 894 -36.61 3.28 38.40
CA ASN A 894 -37.33 2.70 39.52
C ASN A 894 -37.34 3.64 40.73
N GLN A 895 -36.23 4.33 41.02
CA GLN A 895 -36.16 5.34 42.07
C GLN A 895 -37.09 6.53 41.79
N LEU A 896 -37.11 7.01 40.54
CA LEU A 896 -38.00 8.09 40.11
C LEU A 896 -39.48 7.71 40.27
N GLN A 897 -39.85 6.49 39.89
CA GLN A 897 -41.21 5.99 40.06
C GLN A 897 -41.59 5.85 41.54
N ALA A 898 -40.70 5.29 42.36
CA ALA A 898 -40.94 5.15 43.79
C ALA A 898 -41.16 6.51 44.45
N GLN A 899 -40.36 7.52 44.08
CA GLN A 899 -40.52 8.88 44.59
C GLN A 899 -41.86 9.51 44.16
N ARG A 900 -42.24 9.39 42.88
CA ARG A 900 -43.53 9.91 42.37
C ARG A 900 -44.74 9.22 42.99
N LEU A 901 -44.66 7.92 43.28
CA LEU A 901 -45.72 7.19 43.98
C LEU A 901 -45.90 7.69 45.42
N VAL A 902 -44.81 8.02 46.11
CA VAL A 902 -44.86 8.61 47.46
C VAL A 902 -45.46 10.02 47.41
N GLU A 903 -45.07 10.85 46.44
CA GLU A 903 -45.59 12.21 46.24
C GLU A 903 -47.08 12.22 45.84
N SER A 904 -47.52 11.26 45.03
CA SER A 904 -48.94 11.10 44.69
C SER A 904 -49.77 10.72 45.91
N ARG A 905 -49.28 9.82 46.77
CA ARG A 905 -49.99 9.41 48.00
C ARG A 905 -50.05 10.53 49.03
N SER A 906 -48.98 11.31 49.20
CA SER A 906 -48.97 12.45 50.11
C SER A 906 -49.93 13.56 49.65
N ASN A 907 -50.02 13.82 48.34
CA ASN A 907 -50.97 14.77 47.77
C ASN A 907 -52.43 14.30 47.89
N ASP A 908 -52.70 13.00 47.75
CA ASP A 908 -54.04 12.44 48.00
C ASP A 908 -54.42 12.47 49.49
N GLN A 909 -53.46 12.27 50.39
CA GLN A 909 -53.65 12.42 51.84
C GLN A 909 -54.00 13.89 52.18
N ASN A 910 -53.21 14.84 51.68
CA ASN A 910 -53.47 16.28 51.84
C ASN A 910 -54.80 16.72 51.22
N ARG A 911 -55.22 16.13 50.08
CA ARG A 911 -56.54 16.37 49.48
C ARG A 911 -57.67 15.80 50.32
N ARG A 912 -57.49 14.61 50.91
CA ARG A 912 -58.45 14.00 51.85
C ARG A 912 -58.56 14.81 53.14
N ASP A 913 -57.45 15.33 53.65
CA ASP A 913 -57.43 16.16 54.86
C ASP A 913 -58.00 17.55 54.62
N ARG A 914 -57.76 18.16 53.45
CA ARG A 914 -58.47 19.40 53.03
C ARG A 914 -59.97 19.17 52.86
N ARG A 915 -60.41 18.05 52.26
CA ARG A 915 -61.85 17.70 52.15
C ARG A 915 -62.49 17.40 53.51
N LYS A 916 -61.74 16.87 54.48
CA LYS A 916 -62.19 16.69 55.86
C LYS A 916 -62.25 18.02 56.62
N GLY A 917 -61.31 18.93 56.37
CA GLY A 917 -61.33 20.30 56.89
C GLY A 917 -62.52 21.12 56.39
N ASP A 918 -62.82 21.06 55.08
CA ASP A 918 -63.99 21.73 54.49
C ASP A 918 -65.33 21.15 54.98
N LYS A 919 -65.41 19.84 55.24
CA LYS A 919 -66.59 19.23 55.87
C LYS A 919 -66.78 19.71 57.32
N ARG A 920 -65.70 19.80 58.10
CA ARG A 920 -65.75 20.35 59.47
C ARG A 920 -66.15 21.83 59.50
N ASN A 921 -65.74 22.62 58.50
CA ASN A 921 -66.11 24.03 58.41
C ASN A 921 -67.57 24.23 57.97
N LYS A 922 -68.11 23.32 57.14
CA LYS A 922 -69.54 23.30 56.80
C LYS A 922 -70.42 22.92 58.00
N ASP A 923 -70.02 21.92 58.79
CA ASP A 923 -70.79 21.47 59.96
C ASP A 923 -70.78 22.50 61.11
N ASN A 924 -69.74 23.34 61.23
CA ASN A 924 -69.69 24.44 62.21
C ASN A 924 -70.44 25.71 61.78
N SER A 925 -70.86 25.83 60.51
CA SER A 925 -71.59 27.00 59.99
C SER A 925 -73.12 26.88 60.08
N THR A 926 -73.64 25.78 60.63
CA THR A 926 -75.09 25.47 60.69
C THR A 926 -75.67 25.41 62.12
N SER A 927 -75.00 25.95 63.15
CA SER A 927 -75.52 25.90 64.55
C SER A 927 -75.76 27.25 65.25
N PHE A 928 -75.83 28.37 64.52
CA PHE A 928 -76.25 29.67 65.08
C PHE A 928 -77.17 30.36 64.06
N ASP A 929 -78.46 29.99 64.05
CA ASP A 929 -79.62 30.86 63.75
C ASP A 929 -80.92 30.02 63.65
N SER A 930 -81.63 29.89 64.78
CA SER A 930 -83.11 29.74 64.94
C SER A 930 -83.42 29.46 66.42
N GLU A 931 -83.49 30.49 67.28
CA GLU A 931 -84.70 31.12 67.85
C GLU A 931 -85.60 30.17 68.69
N LEU A 932 -85.78 30.45 70.00
CA LEU A 932 -86.90 31.26 70.49
C LEU A 932 -88.25 30.78 69.95
N HIS A 933 -88.81 29.77 70.62
CA HIS A 933 -90.05 29.96 71.35
C HIS A 933 -89.99 29.25 72.70
#